data_AF-A0A662WKZ4-F1
#
_entry.id   AF-A0A662WKZ4-F1
#
_cell.length_a   1.000
_cell.length_b   1.000
_cell.length_c   1.000
_cell.angle_alpha   90.00
_cell.angle_beta   90.00
_cell.angle_gamma   90.00
#
_symmetry.space_group_name_H-M   'P 1'
#
loop_
_entity.id
_entity.type
_entity.pdbx_description
1 polymer ?
#
loop_
_entity_poly.entity_id
_entity_poly.type
_entity_poly.pdbx_seq_one_letter_code
_entity_poly.pdbx_strand_id
1 'polypeptide(L)'
;MHGVRFVRRHVAADAAFLTACSASRSGSEGASAIWRGPRGYHSKSTPVENAALLRELEAALKSDSRAAQHLGTLLPPSTARGLAKALNTLRHSSSHSTATADVSKAAGAAVGAAVRPPSMQELKLVALQVGLPFIGFGFVDNLIMIVAGDYIDLTLGVSLGISSMAAAGIGNTISDVAGLGLGNVVEDFCARLGLPVPALTSEQQCIGVSPLRLSSLIFSLWMQMMLKQTRWAKVAGSSVGVTIGCLLGMVPLLFLSTRENHDKDKSGKPEVAVGVATAVLQWFETSSVCQKKHPPVEWTVLAGIVLHRSPFVSSTSDDGAVGTFRVLAAATGNKCLGRRDLNTDGLVVNDCHAEILARRAFLRYLYAEALEWQRVKESEAEPTIQSIFERHPMTHRLVLRPQHSLHLYISETPCGDAAIYELRDEVVDELVQQRVERVSGPKNAGPKAGSGIEHSALRLTGAKAHAGKRSRGSESAGEQEEPPEKRFEQTMGLARVKSGRSDLPVEKQTLSMSCSDKLAKWNALGLQGSLLLQWFEPIFLRSIVVGTDEKAMSAVKQERALRRAVCTRLQDRHALESTTDSLSCETFVVSNIATFSRQRKSSAASSSLALNWTRNEPHWTAPLADPHHQPRPESPSPLSETIRFVSKFFSGSEIEVLMAATGLKQGAKKASKMDRRAMDRVASRLAKRNLLRAFHHVLAAGLDQQSLLTTAQELDYLRLKQSVPLGPSSSPPTLSAASTPNNRRNQFFAAFHDWIGAPATFKQFTLGD
;
A
#
# COMPACT_ATOMS: atom_id res chain seq x y z
N MET A 1 0.57 -61.11 33.77
CA MET A 1 1.04 -59.78 34.24
C MET A 1 2.20 -59.17 33.41
N HIS A 2 2.45 -59.58 32.15
CA HIS A 2 3.44 -58.93 31.27
C HIS A 2 2.85 -58.08 30.13
N GLY A 3 1.56 -58.23 29.79
CA GLY A 3 0.89 -57.39 28.78
C GLY A 3 0.60 -55.94 29.21
N VAL A 4 0.45 -55.68 30.52
CA VAL A 4 0.10 -54.34 31.04
C VAL A 4 1.29 -53.36 30.99
N ARG A 5 2.53 -53.85 30.90
CA ARG A 5 3.73 -52.99 30.79
C ARG A 5 3.94 -52.40 29.39
N PHE A 6 3.39 -53.01 28.35
CA PHE A 6 3.52 -52.53 26.98
C PHE A 6 2.62 -51.31 26.71
N VAL A 7 1.37 -51.35 27.19
CA VAL A 7 0.41 -50.24 27.06
C VAL A 7 0.91 -48.99 27.82
N ARG A 8 1.53 -49.18 28.98
CA ARG A 8 2.07 -48.06 29.79
C ARG A 8 3.26 -47.34 29.15
N ARG A 9 4.05 -48.01 28.29
CA ARG A 9 5.21 -47.40 27.61
C ARG A 9 4.84 -46.64 26.33
N HIS A 10 3.82 -47.09 25.59
CA HIS A 10 3.36 -46.36 24.41
C HIS A 10 2.44 -45.17 24.73
N VAL A 11 1.61 -45.28 25.78
CA VAL A 11 0.75 -44.17 26.22
C VAL A 11 1.54 -43.01 26.86
N ALA A 12 2.72 -43.28 27.41
CA ALA A 12 3.59 -42.24 27.98
C ALA A 12 4.31 -41.38 26.91
N ALA A 13 4.46 -41.88 25.68
CA ALA A 13 5.10 -41.15 24.58
C ALA A 13 4.17 -40.08 23.96
N ASP A 14 2.86 -40.35 23.92
CA ASP A 14 1.87 -39.40 23.40
C ASP A 14 1.49 -38.31 24.42
N ALA A 15 1.57 -38.59 25.73
CA ALA A 15 1.30 -37.60 26.78
C ALA A 15 2.39 -36.51 26.89
N ALA A 16 3.64 -36.83 26.53
CA ALA A 16 4.75 -35.86 26.55
C ALA A 16 4.69 -34.85 25.40
N PHE A 17 4.10 -35.23 24.25
CA PHE A 17 3.96 -34.35 23.09
C PHE A 17 2.82 -33.33 23.27
N LEU A 18 1.77 -33.68 24.01
CA LEU A 18 0.62 -32.80 24.27
C LEU A 18 0.82 -31.83 25.44
N THR A 19 1.79 -32.07 26.32
CA THR A 19 2.10 -31.16 27.45
C THR A 19 3.07 -30.03 27.05
N ALA A 20 3.66 -30.06 25.85
CA ALA A 20 4.62 -29.08 25.36
C ALA A 20 3.99 -27.89 24.58
N CYS A 21 2.68 -27.89 24.35
CA CYS A 21 1.97 -26.81 23.62
C CYS A 21 1.12 -25.89 24.51
N SER A 22 1.26 -25.94 25.85
CA SER A 22 0.55 -25.04 26.76
C SER A 22 1.43 -24.50 27.89
N ALA A 23 2.45 -23.69 27.56
CA ALA A 23 3.03 -22.76 28.53
C ALA A 23 3.76 -21.61 27.81
N SER A 24 3.24 -20.39 27.96
CA SER A 24 4.00 -19.17 27.71
C SER A 24 4.42 -18.54 29.05
N ARG A 25 5.62 -17.94 29.04
CA ARG A 25 6.24 -17.04 30.04
C ARG A 25 6.85 -17.68 31.29
N SER A 26 8.18 -17.66 31.39
CA SER A 26 8.95 -16.57 32.05
C SER A 26 10.43 -16.96 32.27
N GLY A 27 11.32 -15.95 32.18
CA GLY A 27 12.49 -15.81 33.04
C GLY A 27 13.75 -16.68 32.82
N SER A 28 14.77 -16.06 32.22
CA SER A 28 16.22 -16.08 32.56
C SER A 28 16.85 -17.33 33.21
N GLU A 29 17.87 -17.92 32.58
CA GLU A 29 19.30 -17.76 32.93
C GLU A 29 20.23 -18.67 32.09
N GLY A 30 21.39 -18.11 31.77
CA GLY A 30 22.72 -18.70 31.56
C GLY A 30 22.97 -20.18 31.21
N ALA A 31 23.87 -20.32 30.21
CA ALA A 31 24.96 -21.30 30.10
C ALA A 31 24.75 -22.61 29.31
N SER A 32 25.30 -22.60 28.09
CA SER A 32 26.29 -23.53 27.54
C SER A 32 26.17 -25.03 27.89
N ALA A 33 25.73 -25.86 26.93
CA ALA A 33 26.33 -27.18 26.66
C ALA A 33 25.73 -27.84 25.40
N ILE A 34 26.56 -27.94 24.36
CA ILE A 34 26.81 -29.13 23.53
C ILE A 34 25.58 -29.92 23.04
N TRP A 35 25.28 -29.72 21.75
CA TRP A 35 24.52 -30.63 20.90
C TRP A 35 25.10 -32.06 20.93
N ARG A 36 24.37 -33.00 21.54
CA ARG A 36 24.45 -34.44 21.24
C ARG A 36 23.04 -35.02 21.26
N GLY A 37 22.53 -35.39 20.08
CA GLY A 37 21.22 -36.03 19.93
C GLY A 37 21.16 -37.41 20.62
N PRO A 38 19.98 -37.84 21.14
CA PRO A 38 19.84 -39.13 21.78
C PRO A 38 19.75 -40.26 20.74
N ARG A 39 20.54 -41.30 21.00
CA ARG A 39 20.68 -42.54 20.22
C ARG A 39 19.36 -43.32 20.17
N GLY A 40 19.10 -43.93 19.00
CA GLY A 40 17.97 -44.82 18.78
C GLY A 40 18.00 -46.08 19.64
N TYR A 41 16.84 -46.43 20.19
CA TYR A 41 16.55 -47.75 20.75
C TYR A 41 15.88 -48.61 19.67
N HIS A 42 16.67 -49.48 19.02
CA HIS A 42 16.14 -50.63 18.27
C HIS A 42 16.07 -51.84 19.21
N SER A 43 14.86 -52.26 19.56
CA SER A 43 14.60 -53.64 19.99
C SER A 43 14.01 -54.39 18.80
N LYS A 44 14.83 -55.19 18.11
CA LYS A 44 14.38 -56.09 17.04
C LYS A 44 13.71 -57.31 17.69
N SER A 45 12.38 -57.41 17.65
CA SER A 45 11.72 -58.72 17.79
C SER A 45 11.68 -59.40 16.42
N THR A 46 11.85 -60.72 16.40
CA THR A 46 11.90 -61.50 15.16
C THR A 46 10.48 -61.82 14.65
N PRO A 47 10.27 -62.06 13.34
CA PRO A 47 8.95 -62.40 12.78
C PRO A 47 8.30 -63.62 13.43
N VAL A 48 9.09 -64.54 13.98
CA VAL A 48 8.65 -65.77 14.65
C VAL A 48 8.07 -65.49 16.04
N GLU A 49 8.67 -64.58 16.81
CA GLU A 49 8.17 -64.17 18.13
C GLU A 49 6.83 -63.43 18.03
N ASN A 50 6.67 -62.59 16.99
CA ASN A 50 5.42 -61.89 16.73
C ASN A 50 4.28 -62.85 16.34
N ALA A 51 4.57 -63.95 15.65
CA ALA A 51 3.57 -64.98 15.31
C ALA A 51 3.14 -65.82 16.51
N ALA A 52 4.05 -66.11 17.46
CA ALA A 52 3.74 -66.83 18.69
C ALA A 52 2.84 -66.00 19.63
N LEU A 53 3.17 -64.72 19.80
CA LEU A 53 2.37 -63.77 20.60
C LEU A 53 0.96 -63.56 20.04
N LEU A 54 0.81 -63.52 18.70
CA LEU A 54 -0.50 -63.41 18.06
C LEU A 54 -1.35 -64.67 18.24
N ARG A 55 -0.74 -65.86 18.31
CA ARG A 55 -1.46 -67.12 18.62
C ARG A 55 -1.90 -67.19 20.08
N GLU A 56 -1.09 -66.72 21.03
CA GLU A 56 -1.50 -66.59 22.44
C GLU A 56 -2.65 -65.59 22.62
N LEU A 57 -2.59 -64.46 21.91
CA LEU A 57 -3.66 -63.46 21.91
C LEU A 57 -4.96 -64.04 21.31
N GLU A 58 -4.89 -64.81 20.22
CA GLU A 58 -6.05 -65.49 19.64
C GLU A 58 -6.64 -66.53 20.60
N ALA A 59 -5.80 -67.29 21.30
CA ALA A 59 -6.25 -68.27 22.28
C ALA A 59 -6.96 -67.60 23.47
N ALA A 60 -6.41 -66.50 23.99
CA ALA A 60 -7.02 -65.72 25.08
C ALA A 60 -8.36 -65.07 24.67
N LEU A 61 -8.47 -64.58 23.43
CA LEU A 61 -9.71 -63.99 22.87
C LEU A 61 -10.80 -65.04 22.62
N LYS A 62 -10.42 -66.31 22.39
CA LYS A 62 -11.38 -67.42 22.26
C LYS A 62 -11.91 -67.90 23.60
N SER A 63 -11.14 -67.77 24.68
CA SER A 63 -11.54 -68.23 26.02
C SER A 63 -12.41 -67.24 26.80
N ASP A 64 -12.36 -65.93 26.49
CA ASP A 64 -13.11 -64.90 27.23
C ASP A 64 -13.78 -63.89 26.30
N SER A 65 -15.10 -64.04 26.11
CA SER A 65 -15.92 -63.18 25.27
C SER A 65 -16.02 -61.73 25.78
N ARG A 66 -15.80 -61.47 27.08
CA ARG A 66 -15.84 -60.10 27.64
C ARG A 66 -14.53 -59.34 27.39
N ALA A 67 -13.41 -60.05 27.26
CA ALA A 67 -12.11 -59.46 26.93
C ALA A 67 -12.09 -58.90 25.49
N ALA A 68 -12.74 -59.59 24.54
CA ALA A 68 -12.83 -59.14 23.15
C ALA A 68 -13.61 -57.81 23.00
N GLN A 69 -14.67 -57.62 23.78
CA GLN A 69 -15.45 -56.37 23.77
C GLN A 69 -14.68 -55.19 24.40
N HIS A 70 -13.94 -55.42 25.49
CA HIS A 70 -13.11 -54.37 26.10
C HIS A 70 -11.87 -54.00 25.26
N LEU A 71 -11.31 -54.92 24.49
CA LEU A 71 -10.18 -54.62 23.60
C LEU A 71 -10.60 -53.68 22.45
N GLY A 72 -11.84 -53.82 21.97
CA GLY A 72 -12.39 -52.98 20.92
C GLY A 72 -12.68 -51.54 21.36
N THR A 73 -12.91 -51.29 22.65
CA THR A 73 -13.14 -49.95 23.19
C THR A 73 -11.85 -49.21 23.56
N LEU A 74 -10.75 -49.93 23.79
CA LEU A 74 -9.45 -49.37 24.17
C LEU A 74 -8.51 -49.08 22.99
N LEU A 75 -8.78 -49.64 21.80
CA LEU A 75 -7.92 -49.49 20.62
C LEU A 75 -8.45 -48.45 19.62
N PRO A 76 -7.60 -47.57 19.08
CA PRO A 76 -7.97 -46.71 17.95
C PRO A 76 -8.44 -47.54 16.74
N PRO A 77 -9.41 -47.05 15.93
CA PRO A 77 -10.02 -47.82 14.83
C PRO A 77 -9.02 -48.33 13.77
N SER A 78 -7.89 -47.65 13.59
CA SER A 78 -6.80 -48.08 12.69
C SER A 78 -6.05 -49.30 13.24
N THR A 79 -5.80 -49.34 14.54
CA THR A 79 -5.05 -50.41 15.22
C THR A 79 -5.90 -51.66 15.36
N ALA A 80 -7.20 -51.51 15.65
CA ALA A 80 -8.16 -52.62 15.69
C ALA A 80 -8.28 -53.33 14.33
N ARG A 81 -8.30 -52.57 13.21
CA ARG A 81 -8.33 -53.12 11.84
C ARG A 81 -7.04 -53.85 11.48
N GLY A 82 -5.88 -53.33 11.87
CA GLY A 82 -4.58 -53.99 11.69
C GLY A 82 -4.50 -55.33 12.43
N LEU A 83 -4.97 -55.36 13.68
CA LEU A 83 -5.01 -56.56 14.50
C LEU A 83 -5.98 -57.62 13.94
N ALA A 84 -7.17 -57.21 13.49
CA ALA A 84 -8.14 -58.11 12.85
C ALA A 84 -7.60 -58.75 11.56
N LYS A 85 -6.87 -57.96 10.74
CA LYS A 85 -6.23 -58.46 9.52
C LYS A 85 -5.12 -59.47 9.83
N ALA A 86 -4.30 -59.21 10.85
CA ALA A 86 -3.24 -60.12 11.30
C ALA A 86 -3.81 -61.46 11.80
N LEU A 87 -4.88 -61.43 12.62
CA LEU A 87 -5.54 -62.64 13.13
C LEU A 87 -6.25 -63.46 12.04
N ASN A 88 -6.88 -62.80 11.06
CA ASN A 88 -7.47 -63.50 9.91
C ASN A 88 -6.43 -64.19 9.03
N THR A 89 -5.25 -63.58 8.89
CA THR A 89 -4.15 -64.18 8.12
C THR A 89 -3.62 -65.46 8.80
N LEU A 90 -3.58 -65.49 10.14
CA LEU A 90 -3.22 -66.68 10.92
C LEU A 90 -4.26 -67.81 10.85
N ARG A 91 -5.56 -67.47 10.79
CA ARG A 91 -6.64 -68.46 10.61
C ARG A 91 -6.59 -69.15 9.25
N HIS A 92 -6.19 -68.44 8.19
CA HIS A 92 -6.05 -69.03 6.85
C HIS A 92 -4.78 -69.87 6.68
N SER A 93 -3.71 -69.62 7.45
CA SER A 93 -2.52 -70.48 7.42
C SER A 93 -2.66 -71.81 8.17
N SER A 94 -3.68 -71.98 9.02
CA SER A 94 -3.89 -73.22 9.80
C SER A 94 -4.82 -74.24 9.14
N SER A 95 -5.47 -73.89 8.02
CA SER A 95 -6.43 -74.76 7.30
C SER A 95 -5.83 -75.61 6.17
N HIS A 96 -4.50 -75.73 6.05
CA HIS A 96 -3.83 -76.40 4.92
C HIS A 96 -2.78 -77.46 5.31
N SER A 97 -2.92 -78.11 6.47
CA SER A 97 -2.05 -79.23 6.86
C SER A 97 -2.79 -80.50 7.26
N THR A 98 -3.73 -80.99 6.45
CA THR A 98 -4.25 -82.38 6.55
C THR A 98 -5.01 -82.74 5.26
N ALA A 99 -4.34 -83.36 4.29
CA ALA A 99 -4.93 -84.29 3.31
C ALA A 99 -3.85 -84.70 2.28
N THR A 100 -3.03 -85.69 2.65
CA THR A 100 -2.23 -86.48 1.72
C THR A 100 -2.88 -87.86 1.59
N ALA A 101 -3.40 -88.21 0.42
CA ALA A 101 -3.41 -89.55 -0.15
C ALA A 101 -4.16 -89.56 -1.49
N ASP A 102 -3.62 -90.33 -2.44
CA ASP A 102 -4.30 -90.86 -3.64
C ASP A 102 -4.59 -89.90 -4.81
N VAL A 103 -3.70 -89.88 -5.79
CA VAL A 103 -3.74 -90.79 -6.97
C VAL A 103 -2.75 -90.24 -8.00
N SER A 104 -1.59 -90.88 -8.06
CA SER A 104 -0.78 -90.97 -9.27
C SER A 104 -1.60 -91.65 -10.37
N LYS A 105 -1.66 -91.05 -11.58
CA LYS A 105 -1.53 -91.68 -12.92
C LYS A 105 -2.44 -91.01 -13.97
N ALA A 106 -1.97 -89.90 -14.54
CA ALA A 106 -2.36 -89.42 -15.87
C ALA A 106 -1.39 -88.31 -16.32
N ALA A 107 -0.13 -88.67 -16.56
CA ALA A 107 0.81 -87.83 -17.30
C ALA A 107 0.77 -88.25 -18.76
N GLY A 108 0.26 -87.39 -19.64
CA GLY A 108 0.29 -87.63 -21.08
C GLY A 108 -0.56 -86.62 -21.85
N ALA A 109 0.12 -85.74 -22.59
CA ALA A 109 -0.39 -84.81 -23.61
C ALA A 109 -1.00 -83.47 -23.16
N ALA A 110 -0.18 -82.41 -23.14
CA ALA A 110 -0.36 -81.23 -23.99
C ALA A 110 0.78 -80.23 -23.75
N VAL A 111 1.51 -79.92 -24.83
CA VAL A 111 2.66 -79.01 -24.91
C VAL A 111 2.17 -77.61 -25.25
N GLY A 112 2.75 -76.59 -24.61
CA GLY A 112 3.03 -75.28 -25.22
C GLY A 112 1.92 -74.22 -25.24
N ALA A 113 1.87 -73.37 -24.22
CA ALA A 113 1.31 -72.02 -24.35
C ALA A 113 2.42 -71.00 -24.08
N ALA A 114 2.92 -70.36 -25.15
CA ALA A 114 3.90 -69.29 -25.07
C ALA A 114 3.27 -68.04 -24.45
N VAL A 115 3.84 -67.54 -23.34
CA VAL A 115 3.41 -66.29 -22.71
C VAL A 115 3.73 -65.12 -23.65
N ARG A 116 2.69 -64.42 -24.12
CA ARG A 116 2.80 -63.29 -25.04
C ARG A 116 3.33 -62.05 -24.31
N PRO A 117 4.17 -61.20 -24.97
CA PRO A 117 4.55 -59.91 -24.43
C PRO A 117 3.32 -59.01 -24.23
N PRO A 118 3.29 -58.18 -23.16
CA PRO A 118 2.15 -57.30 -22.90
C PRO A 118 1.96 -56.35 -24.08
N SER A 119 0.72 -56.28 -24.55
CA SER A 119 0.34 -55.40 -25.64
C SER A 119 0.56 -53.93 -25.25
N MET A 120 0.72 -53.06 -26.25
CA MET A 120 0.81 -51.60 -26.03
C MET A 120 -0.40 -51.05 -25.27
N GLN A 121 -1.56 -51.72 -25.32
CA GLN A 121 -2.76 -51.32 -24.59
C GLN A 121 -2.64 -51.65 -23.10
N GLU A 122 -2.12 -52.83 -22.75
CA GLU A 122 -1.90 -53.23 -21.34
C GLU A 122 -0.79 -52.40 -20.68
N LEU A 123 0.28 -52.08 -21.41
CA LEU A 123 1.34 -51.18 -20.93
C LEU A 123 0.82 -49.76 -20.67
N LYS A 124 -0.08 -49.24 -21.52
CA LYS A 124 -0.75 -47.94 -21.31
C LYS A 124 -1.66 -47.96 -20.09
N LEU A 125 -2.38 -49.06 -19.86
CA LEU A 125 -3.28 -49.21 -18.72
C LEU A 125 -2.50 -49.27 -17.39
N VAL A 126 -1.37 -49.97 -17.37
CA VAL A 126 -0.43 -49.97 -16.23
C VAL A 126 0.16 -48.59 -15.98
N ALA A 127 0.56 -47.86 -17.04
CA ALA A 127 1.09 -46.51 -16.91
C ALA A 127 0.03 -45.52 -16.37
N LEU A 128 -1.22 -45.64 -16.81
CA LEU A 128 -2.33 -44.79 -16.36
C LEU A 128 -2.70 -45.05 -14.89
N GLN A 129 -2.78 -46.32 -14.49
CA GLN A 129 -3.13 -46.71 -13.12
C GLN A 129 -2.05 -46.27 -12.12
N VAL A 130 -0.78 -46.37 -12.52
CA VAL A 130 0.35 -45.93 -11.68
C VAL A 130 0.48 -44.42 -11.70
N GLY A 131 0.21 -43.74 -12.82
CA GLY A 131 0.33 -42.28 -12.93
C GLY A 131 -0.74 -41.50 -12.19
N LEU A 132 -1.97 -42.01 -12.06
CA LEU A 132 -3.09 -41.26 -11.47
C LEU A 132 -2.87 -40.82 -10.01
N PRO A 133 -2.37 -41.69 -9.10
CA PRO A 133 -2.01 -41.25 -7.75
C PRO A 133 -0.92 -40.17 -7.73
N PHE A 134 0.04 -40.23 -8.66
CA PHE A 134 1.10 -39.22 -8.76
C PHE A 134 0.62 -37.87 -9.28
N ILE A 135 -0.52 -37.82 -9.99
CA ILE A 135 -1.19 -36.55 -10.33
C ILE A 135 -1.70 -35.88 -9.04
N GLY A 136 -2.37 -36.64 -8.16
CA GLY A 136 -2.85 -36.14 -6.87
C GLY A 136 -1.70 -35.69 -5.95
N PHE A 137 -0.63 -36.47 -5.91
CA PHE A 137 0.58 -36.12 -5.17
C PHE A 137 1.22 -34.82 -5.69
N GLY A 138 1.51 -34.72 -6.99
CA GLY A 138 2.12 -33.52 -7.58
C GLY A 138 1.23 -32.27 -7.50
N PHE A 139 -0.10 -32.44 -7.51
CA PHE A 139 -1.05 -31.34 -7.31
C PHE A 139 -0.95 -30.75 -5.91
N VAL A 140 -1.06 -31.60 -4.89
CA VAL A 140 -0.96 -31.20 -3.48
C VAL A 140 0.41 -30.61 -3.19
N ASP A 141 1.46 -31.22 -3.72
CA ASP A 141 2.86 -30.84 -3.50
C ASP A 141 3.17 -29.43 -4.05
N ASN A 142 2.79 -29.11 -5.28
CA ASN A 142 2.97 -27.76 -5.80
C ASN A 142 2.00 -26.73 -5.19
N LEU A 143 0.76 -27.14 -4.87
CA LEU A 143 -0.24 -26.26 -4.26
C LEU A 143 0.18 -25.79 -2.86
N ILE A 144 0.56 -26.73 -1.98
CA ILE A 144 0.97 -26.43 -0.60
C ILE A 144 2.28 -25.65 -0.60
N MET A 145 3.24 -26.01 -1.46
CA MET A 145 4.49 -25.25 -1.63
C MET A 145 4.22 -23.78 -1.93
N ILE A 146 3.34 -23.49 -2.91
CA ILE A 146 3.05 -22.11 -3.32
C ILE A 146 2.35 -21.34 -2.20
N VAL A 147 1.34 -21.93 -1.55
CA VAL A 147 0.56 -21.25 -0.50
C VAL A 147 1.39 -21.03 0.77
N ALA A 148 2.15 -22.05 1.20
CA ALA A 148 3.00 -21.94 2.39
C ALA A 148 4.19 -21.00 2.13
N GLY A 149 4.81 -21.08 0.95
CA GLY A 149 5.93 -20.21 0.56
C GLY A 149 5.53 -18.72 0.54
N ASP A 150 4.36 -18.40 -0.02
CA ASP A 150 3.85 -17.02 -0.06
C ASP A 150 3.50 -16.48 1.34
N TYR A 151 2.87 -17.32 2.18
CA TYR A 151 2.57 -16.94 3.56
C TYR A 151 3.84 -16.66 4.39
N ILE A 152 4.88 -17.47 4.18
CA ILE A 152 6.19 -17.31 4.81
C ILE A 152 6.91 -16.06 4.30
N ASP A 153 6.85 -15.76 2.99
CA ASP A 153 7.46 -14.55 2.42
C ASP A 153 6.81 -13.27 3.00
N LEU A 154 5.48 -13.27 3.16
CA LEU A 154 4.75 -12.14 3.73
C LEU A 154 4.99 -11.90 5.22
N THR A 155 5.19 -12.97 6.00
CA THR A 155 5.32 -12.89 7.46
C THR A 155 6.76 -12.85 7.95
N LEU A 156 7.62 -13.71 7.40
CA LEU A 156 9.02 -13.88 7.80
C LEU A 156 10.00 -13.17 6.86
N GLY A 157 9.65 -12.95 5.59
CA GLY A 157 10.48 -12.18 4.65
C GLY A 157 10.71 -10.74 5.13
N VAL A 158 9.67 -10.10 5.69
CA VAL A 158 9.74 -8.73 6.22
C VAL A 158 10.39 -8.65 7.62
N SER A 159 10.19 -9.67 8.46
CA SER A 159 10.66 -9.66 9.85
C SER A 159 12.08 -10.22 10.05
N LEU A 160 12.53 -11.12 9.17
CA LEU A 160 13.84 -11.78 9.25
C LEU A 160 14.74 -11.55 8.02
N GLY A 161 14.26 -10.83 7.00
CA GLY A 161 15.05 -10.53 5.79
C GLY A 161 15.35 -11.76 4.92
N ILE A 162 14.49 -12.78 4.98
CA ILE A 162 14.64 -14.02 4.20
C ILE A 162 14.24 -13.72 2.74
N SER A 163 15.03 -14.22 1.78
CA SER A 163 14.72 -14.02 0.35
C SER A 163 13.48 -14.82 -0.07
N SER A 164 12.72 -14.33 -1.06
CA SER A 164 11.54 -15.04 -1.59
C SER A 164 11.89 -16.43 -2.13
N MET A 165 13.11 -16.63 -2.63
CA MET A 165 13.59 -17.94 -3.06
C MET A 165 13.81 -18.90 -1.88
N ALA A 166 14.28 -18.39 -0.72
CA ALA A 166 14.40 -19.17 0.50
C ALA A 166 13.03 -19.48 1.13
N ALA A 167 12.07 -18.56 1.07
CA ALA A 167 10.69 -18.80 1.50
C ALA A 167 10.00 -19.89 0.64
N ALA A 168 10.21 -19.86 -0.68
CA ALA A 168 9.76 -20.93 -1.58
C ALA A 168 10.43 -22.28 -1.27
N GLY A 169 11.74 -22.27 -0.96
CA GLY A 169 12.46 -23.47 -0.51
C GLY A 169 11.90 -24.07 0.78
N ILE A 170 11.53 -23.24 1.76
CA ILE A 170 10.85 -23.70 2.99
C ILE A 170 9.45 -24.21 2.68
N GLY A 171 8.71 -23.53 1.79
CA GLY A 171 7.42 -24.00 1.28
C GLY A 171 7.50 -25.42 0.71
N ASN A 172 8.55 -25.73 -0.06
CA ASN A 172 8.78 -27.07 -0.60
C ASN A 172 8.95 -28.11 0.52
N THR A 173 9.74 -27.79 1.55
CA THR A 173 9.95 -28.72 2.68
C THR A 173 8.67 -29.00 3.47
N ILE A 174 7.79 -28.01 3.63
CA ILE A 174 6.48 -28.19 4.29
C ILE A 174 5.58 -29.07 3.42
N SER A 175 5.65 -28.89 2.10
CA SER A 175 4.89 -29.66 1.14
C SER A 175 5.29 -31.14 1.10
N ASP A 176 6.59 -31.43 1.10
CA ASP A 176 7.13 -32.79 1.15
C ASP A 176 6.62 -33.56 2.40
N VAL A 177 6.54 -32.88 3.55
CA VAL A 177 6.03 -33.44 4.81
C VAL A 177 4.52 -33.68 4.73
N ALA A 178 3.76 -32.76 4.14
CA ALA A 178 2.32 -32.92 3.94
C ALA A 178 1.99 -34.03 2.92
N GLY A 179 2.77 -34.14 1.84
CA GLY A 179 2.64 -35.15 0.79
C GLY A 179 2.85 -36.58 1.30
N LEU A 180 3.75 -36.79 2.27
CA LEU A 180 3.94 -38.08 2.96
C LEU A 180 2.72 -38.48 3.80
N GLY A 181 1.96 -37.53 4.35
CA GLY A 181 0.76 -37.79 5.16
C GLY A 181 -0.51 -38.03 4.33
N LEU A 182 -0.59 -37.49 3.12
CA LEU A 182 -1.76 -37.54 2.24
C LEU A 182 -1.78 -38.75 1.29
N GLY A 183 -0.70 -39.53 1.18
CA GLY A 183 -0.61 -40.69 0.28
C GLY A 183 -1.75 -41.70 0.43
N ASN A 184 -2.19 -41.98 1.67
CA ASN A 184 -3.30 -42.91 1.93
C ASN A 184 -4.67 -42.38 1.45
N VAL A 185 -4.87 -41.06 1.41
CA VAL A 185 -6.13 -40.43 0.96
C VAL A 185 -6.22 -40.45 -0.57
N VAL A 186 -5.09 -40.27 -1.25
CA VAL A 186 -5.00 -40.32 -2.72
C VAL A 186 -5.23 -41.75 -3.22
N GLU A 187 -4.69 -42.77 -2.52
CA GLU A 187 -4.96 -44.18 -2.83
C GLU A 187 -6.45 -44.53 -2.65
N ASP A 188 -7.08 -44.07 -1.57
CA ASP A 188 -8.52 -44.28 -1.32
C ASP A 188 -9.41 -43.55 -2.34
N PHE A 189 -8.99 -42.37 -2.83
CA PHE A 189 -9.70 -41.62 -3.87
C PHE A 189 -9.60 -42.29 -5.24
N CYS A 190 -8.41 -42.81 -5.60
CA CYS A 190 -8.22 -43.60 -6.83
C CYS A 190 -9.03 -44.91 -6.81
N ALA A 191 -9.17 -45.55 -5.65
CA ALA A 191 -10.01 -46.74 -5.48
C ALA A 191 -11.51 -46.44 -5.67
N ARG A 192 -11.97 -45.22 -5.33
CA ARG A 192 -13.37 -44.78 -5.51
C ARG A 192 -13.73 -44.37 -6.93
N LEU A 193 -12.75 -44.06 -7.78
CA LEU A 193 -12.96 -43.66 -9.19
C LEU A 193 -13.20 -44.82 -10.16
N GLY A 194 -13.26 -46.07 -9.66
CA GLY A 194 -13.79 -47.21 -10.43
C GLY A 194 -13.00 -47.57 -11.68
N LEU A 195 -11.68 -47.37 -11.69
CA LEU A 195 -10.86 -47.79 -12.83
C LEU A 195 -10.80 -49.32 -12.93
N PRO A 196 -11.01 -49.90 -14.13
CA PRO A 196 -10.99 -51.35 -14.32
C PRO A 196 -9.60 -51.90 -14.02
N VAL A 197 -9.53 -52.80 -13.04
CA VAL A 197 -8.32 -53.58 -12.75
C VAL A 197 -8.03 -54.44 -13.99
N PRO A 198 -6.87 -54.27 -14.67
CA PRO A 198 -6.50 -55.20 -15.72
C PRO A 198 -6.37 -56.58 -15.07
N ALA A 199 -7.22 -57.52 -15.49
CA ALA A 199 -7.16 -58.91 -15.10
C ALA A 199 -5.90 -59.55 -15.70
N LEU A 200 -4.74 -59.23 -15.12
CA LEU A 200 -3.52 -59.99 -15.32
C LEU A 200 -3.71 -61.28 -14.52
N THR A 201 -3.93 -62.39 -15.23
CA THR A 201 -4.09 -63.71 -14.65
C THR A 201 -2.93 -64.04 -13.73
N SER A 202 -3.22 -64.75 -12.64
CA SER A 202 -2.32 -65.09 -11.52
C SER A 202 -1.00 -65.78 -11.90
N GLU A 203 -0.80 -66.12 -13.18
CA GLU A 203 0.44 -66.66 -13.75
C GLU A 203 1.46 -65.57 -14.14
N GLN A 204 1.08 -64.29 -14.23
CA GLN A 204 2.02 -63.18 -14.50
C GLN A 204 2.55 -62.48 -13.24
N GLN A 205 2.02 -62.81 -12.05
CA GLN A 205 2.44 -62.19 -10.77
C GLN A 205 3.05 -63.17 -9.73
N CYS A 206 2.99 -64.49 -9.93
CA CYS A 206 3.62 -65.47 -9.04
C CYS A 206 4.68 -66.30 -9.77
N ILE A 207 5.97 -66.00 -9.51
CA ILE A 207 7.06 -66.97 -9.69
C ILE A 207 7.03 -67.87 -8.47
N GLY A 208 6.53 -69.08 -8.64
CA GLY A 208 6.40 -70.06 -7.56
C GLY A 208 6.26 -71.48 -8.07
N VAL A 209 7.12 -71.93 -8.99
CA VAL A 209 7.37 -73.36 -9.24
C VAL A 209 8.78 -73.57 -9.80
N SER A 210 9.43 -74.62 -9.32
CA SER A 210 10.86 -74.95 -9.38
C SER A 210 11.46 -75.03 -10.80
N PRO A 211 12.71 -74.58 -11.01
CA PRO A 211 13.35 -74.58 -12.32
C PRO A 211 13.97 -75.96 -12.60
N LEU A 212 13.29 -76.80 -13.37
CA LEU A 212 13.94 -77.94 -14.01
C LEU A 212 13.77 -77.84 -15.52
N ARG A 213 14.87 -77.37 -16.12
CA ARG A 213 15.26 -77.51 -17.54
C ARG A 213 14.51 -76.65 -18.56
N LEU A 214 14.76 -75.34 -18.54
CA LEU A 214 14.94 -74.55 -19.77
C LEU A 214 16.16 -73.64 -19.62
N SER A 215 16.88 -73.43 -20.72
CA SER A 215 18.22 -72.84 -20.73
C SER A 215 18.27 -71.50 -19.97
N SER A 216 19.20 -71.42 -19.02
CA SER A 216 19.30 -70.35 -18.02
C SER A 216 19.56 -68.96 -18.60
N LEU A 217 19.90 -68.85 -19.89
CA LEU A 217 20.16 -67.57 -20.55
C LEU A 217 18.89 -66.94 -21.12
N ILE A 218 18.02 -67.73 -21.77
CA ILE A 218 16.82 -67.20 -22.46
C ILE A 218 15.73 -66.83 -21.45
N PHE A 219 15.54 -67.64 -20.40
CA PHE A 219 14.59 -67.32 -19.33
C PHE A 219 15.02 -66.07 -18.55
N SER A 220 16.32 -65.90 -18.29
CA SER A 220 16.84 -64.71 -17.59
C SER A 220 16.82 -63.44 -18.47
N LEU A 221 17.04 -63.56 -19.79
CA LEU A 221 16.93 -62.44 -20.74
C LEU A 221 15.46 -62.02 -20.94
N TRP A 222 14.56 -63.00 -21.07
CA TRP A 222 13.11 -62.78 -21.26
C TRP A 222 12.47 -62.19 -20.00
N MET A 223 12.85 -62.68 -18.80
CA MET A 223 12.42 -62.12 -17.52
C MET A 223 12.99 -60.72 -17.26
N GLN A 224 14.24 -60.44 -17.68
CA GLN A 224 14.80 -59.08 -17.65
C GLN A 224 14.13 -58.12 -18.65
N MET A 225 13.73 -58.58 -19.84
CA MET A 225 13.02 -57.76 -20.84
C MET A 225 11.60 -57.39 -20.39
N MET A 226 10.83 -58.35 -19.85
CA MET A 226 9.49 -58.11 -19.31
C MET A 226 9.51 -57.13 -18.13
N LEU A 227 10.45 -57.31 -17.20
CA LEU A 227 10.65 -56.39 -16.08
C LEU A 227 11.09 -54.99 -16.54
N LYS A 228 11.90 -54.87 -17.60
CA LYS A 228 12.32 -53.57 -18.15
C LYS A 228 11.13 -52.82 -18.75
N GLN A 229 10.33 -53.44 -19.61
CA GLN A 229 9.21 -52.74 -20.27
C GLN A 229 8.14 -52.28 -19.27
N THR A 230 7.77 -53.13 -18.31
CA THR A 230 6.81 -52.76 -17.26
C THR A 230 7.40 -51.72 -16.31
N ARG A 231 8.70 -51.81 -15.96
CA ARG A 231 9.38 -50.80 -15.14
C ARG A 231 9.48 -49.46 -15.85
N TRP A 232 9.79 -49.44 -17.15
CA TRP A 232 9.78 -48.21 -17.95
C TRP A 232 8.37 -47.62 -18.09
N ALA A 233 7.34 -48.43 -18.28
CA ALA A 233 5.95 -47.95 -18.29
C ALA A 233 5.51 -47.38 -16.94
N LYS A 234 5.94 -47.99 -15.82
CA LYS A 234 5.69 -47.47 -14.46
C LYS A 234 6.42 -46.15 -14.20
N VAL A 235 7.70 -46.07 -14.56
CA VAL A 235 8.50 -44.83 -14.41
C VAL A 235 7.94 -43.73 -15.30
N ALA A 236 7.59 -44.04 -16.55
CA ALA A 236 6.98 -43.08 -17.48
C ALA A 236 5.60 -42.61 -16.98
N GLY A 237 4.73 -43.53 -16.54
CA GLY A 237 3.42 -43.21 -15.98
C GLY A 237 3.52 -42.34 -14.72
N SER A 238 4.45 -42.67 -13.81
CA SER A 238 4.70 -41.87 -12.60
C SER A 238 5.26 -40.49 -12.95
N SER A 239 6.20 -40.41 -13.88
CA SER A 239 6.82 -39.13 -14.29
C SER A 239 5.81 -38.20 -14.98
N VAL A 240 4.98 -38.75 -15.88
CA VAL A 240 3.90 -38.00 -16.53
C VAL A 240 2.83 -37.59 -15.50
N GLY A 241 2.50 -38.49 -14.57
CA GLY A 241 1.57 -38.22 -13.47
C GLY A 241 2.03 -37.06 -12.58
N VAL A 242 3.27 -37.11 -12.07
CA VAL A 242 3.86 -36.01 -11.30
C VAL A 242 3.88 -34.73 -12.12
N THR A 243 4.31 -34.77 -13.39
CA THR A 243 4.38 -33.57 -14.23
C THR A 243 3.00 -32.91 -14.42
N ILE A 244 1.95 -33.71 -14.70
CA ILE A 244 0.58 -33.20 -14.82
C ILE A 244 0.07 -32.68 -13.48
N GLY A 245 0.33 -33.42 -12.39
CA GLY A 245 0.00 -33.00 -11.03
C GLY A 245 0.63 -31.65 -10.68
N CYS A 246 1.92 -31.50 -10.94
CA CYS A 246 2.67 -30.26 -10.72
C CYS A 246 2.12 -29.11 -11.57
N LEU A 247 1.76 -29.34 -12.83
CA LEU A 247 1.13 -28.34 -13.70
C LEU A 247 -0.24 -27.90 -13.16
N LEU A 248 -1.05 -28.83 -12.64
CA LEU A 248 -2.33 -28.52 -11.99
C LEU A 248 -2.14 -27.86 -10.62
N GLY A 249 -1.11 -28.25 -9.86
CA GLY A 249 -0.76 -27.67 -8.55
C GLY A 249 -0.24 -26.24 -8.67
N MET A 250 0.16 -25.82 -9.87
CA MET A 250 0.45 -24.43 -10.22
C MET A 250 -0.80 -23.60 -10.54
N VAL A 251 -2.03 -24.15 -10.48
CA VAL A 251 -3.28 -23.39 -10.63
C VAL A 251 -3.38 -22.16 -9.70
N PRO A 252 -2.87 -22.15 -8.46
CA PRO A 252 -2.76 -20.93 -7.68
C PRO A 252 -1.99 -19.83 -8.40
N LEU A 253 -0.99 -20.12 -9.25
CA LEU A 253 -0.28 -19.13 -10.08
C LEU A 253 -1.17 -18.47 -11.13
N LEU A 254 -2.24 -19.15 -11.60
CA LEU A 254 -3.24 -18.55 -12.47
C LEU A 254 -4.11 -17.52 -11.72
N PHE A 255 -4.29 -17.67 -10.40
CA PHE A 255 -4.99 -16.71 -9.54
C PHE A 255 -4.05 -15.73 -8.81
N LEU A 256 -2.77 -16.09 -8.66
CA LEU A 256 -1.64 -15.26 -8.23
C LEU A 256 -1.04 -14.48 -9.40
N SER A 257 -1.62 -14.61 -10.60
CA SER A 257 -1.33 -13.74 -11.73
C SER A 257 -1.70 -12.32 -11.33
N THR A 258 -0.64 -11.61 -10.98
CA THR A 258 -0.49 -10.19 -10.73
C THR A 258 -1.20 -9.65 -9.48
N ARG A 259 -0.38 -9.32 -8.50
CA ARG A 259 -0.56 -8.13 -7.65
C ARG A 259 -0.75 -6.82 -8.48
N GLU A 260 -0.70 -6.91 -9.81
CA GLU A 260 -1.15 -5.95 -10.84
C GLU A 260 -2.52 -6.26 -11.54
N ASN A 261 -3.24 -7.39 -11.35
CA ASN A 261 -4.57 -7.66 -11.96
C ASN A 261 -5.72 -7.89 -10.96
N HIS A 262 -5.51 -7.67 -9.66
CA HIS A 262 -6.62 -7.20 -8.81
C HIS A 262 -7.10 -5.77 -9.22
N ASP A 263 -6.58 -5.27 -10.34
CA ASP A 263 -6.94 -4.05 -11.05
C ASP A 263 -8.07 -4.23 -12.07
N LYS A 264 -8.67 -5.42 -12.23
CA LYS A 264 -9.83 -5.55 -13.13
C LYS A 264 -11.11 -4.90 -12.61
N ASP A 265 -11.19 -4.60 -11.31
CA ASP A 265 -12.17 -3.67 -10.72
C ASP A 265 -11.60 -2.22 -10.59
N LYS A 266 -10.38 -2.00 -11.09
CA LYS A 266 -9.67 -0.71 -11.13
C LYS A 266 -9.38 -0.23 -12.55
N SER A 267 -9.99 -0.80 -13.60
CA SER A 267 -9.70 -0.44 -14.99
C SER A 267 -9.86 1.06 -15.29
N GLY A 268 -10.67 1.80 -14.51
CA GLY A 268 -10.77 3.27 -14.61
C GLY A 268 -9.85 4.10 -13.70
N LYS A 269 -9.16 3.54 -12.70
CA LYS A 269 -8.36 4.32 -11.73
C LYS A 269 -7.01 4.83 -12.25
N PRO A 270 -6.17 4.03 -12.94
CA PRO A 270 -4.96 4.53 -13.54
C PRO A 270 -5.25 5.50 -14.70
N GLU A 271 -6.36 5.31 -15.41
CA GLU A 271 -6.80 6.22 -16.48
C GLU A 271 -7.12 7.62 -15.94
N VAL A 272 -7.82 7.72 -14.82
CA VAL A 272 -8.09 9.01 -14.15
C VAL A 272 -6.79 9.69 -13.72
N ALA A 273 -5.83 8.96 -13.18
CA ALA A 273 -4.53 9.54 -12.79
C ALA A 273 -3.76 10.09 -14.00
N VAL A 274 -3.75 9.37 -15.12
CA VAL A 274 -3.14 9.80 -16.39
C VAL A 274 -3.88 11.02 -16.96
N GLY A 275 -5.21 11.02 -16.98
CA GLY A 275 -6.03 12.15 -17.44
C GLY A 275 -5.80 13.42 -16.61
N VAL A 276 -5.70 13.29 -15.29
CA VAL A 276 -5.38 14.40 -14.38
C VAL A 276 -4.00 14.99 -14.67
N ALA A 277 -2.97 14.15 -14.80
CA ALA A 277 -1.62 14.62 -15.08
C ALA A 277 -1.53 15.27 -16.46
N THR A 278 -2.15 14.66 -17.48
CA THR A 278 -2.18 15.16 -18.86
C THR A 278 -2.85 16.52 -18.94
N ALA A 279 -3.99 16.72 -18.27
CA ALA A 279 -4.70 18.00 -18.27
C ALA A 279 -3.84 19.15 -17.71
N VAL A 280 -3.09 18.91 -16.63
CA VAL A 280 -2.23 19.93 -16.01
C VAL A 280 -0.98 20.21 -16.84
N LEU A 281 -0.37 19.17 -17.42
CA LEU A 281 0.76 19.32 -18.34
C LEU A 281 0.35 20.10 -19.59
N GLN A 282 -0.76 19.74 -20.21
CA GLN A 282 -1.29 20.44 -21.38
C GLN A 282 -1.60 21.91 -21.08
N TRP A 283 -2.17 22.21 -19.92
CA TRP A 283 -2.37 23.60 -19.47
C TRP A 283 -1.05 24.38 -19.41
N PHE A 284 0.03 23.76 -18.94
CA PHE A 284 1.34 24.41 -18.87
C PHE A 284 1.97 24.60 -20.27
N GLU A 285 1.93 23.56 -21.11
CA GLU A 285 2.57 23.60 -22.43
C GLU A 285 1.87 24.55 -23.40
N THR A 286 0.55 24.66 -23.33
CA THR A 286 -0.23 25.58 -24.18
C THR A 286 -0.17 27.04 -23.73
N SER A 287 0.30 27.32 -22.50
CA SER A 287 0.36 28.66 -21.95
C SER A 287 1.64 29.40 -22.37
N SER A 288 1.51 30.36 -23.29
CA SER A 288 2.62 31.21 -23.74
C SER A 288 3.29 31.99 -22.59
N VAL A 289 2.53 32.38 -21.56
CA VAL A 289 3.07 33.03 -20.36
C VAL A 289 3.96 32.08 -19.57
N CYS A 290 3.53 30.83 -19.37
CA CYS A 290 4.32 29.81 -18.70
C CYS A 290 5.62 29.55 -19.45
N GLN A 291 5.54 29.33 -20.77
CA GLN A 291 6.70 29.08 -21.62
C GLN A 291 7.70 30.24 -21.62
N LYS A 292 7.21 31.49 -21.62
CA LYS A 292 8.05 32.70 -21.57
C LYS A 292 8.69 32.91 -20.21
N LYS A 293 7.98 32.64 -19.11
CA LYS A 293 8.45 32.92 -17.74
C LYS A 293 9.31 31.80 -17.15
N HIS A 294 9.17 30.59 -17.67
CA HIS A 294 10.03 29.45 -17.36
C HIS A 294 10.71 28.98 -18.65
N PRO A 295 11.88 29.52 -19.01
CA PRO A 295 12.61 29.04 -20.18
C PRO A 295 13.16 27.61 -19.95
N PRO A 296 13.47 26.84 -21.01
CA PRO A 296 13.94 25.44 -20.87
C PRO A 296 15.25 25.25 -20.08
N VAL A 297 16.03 26.33 -19.90
CA VAL A 297 17.28 26.33 -19.13
C VAL A 297 17.07 26.37 -17.61
N GLU A 298 15.86 26.70 -17.17
CA GLU A 298 15.46 26.70 -15.77
C GLU A 298 14.53 25.53 -15.47
N TRP A 299 14.58 25.02 -14.25
CA TRP A 299 13.61 24.06 -13.76
C TRP A 299 12.68 24.66 -12.71
N THR A 300 11.47 24.12 -12.64
CA THR A 300 10.47 24.44 -11.62
C THR A 300 9.67 23.19 -11.26
N VAL A 301 8.74 23.32 -10.33
CA VAL A 301 7.72 22.29 -10.04
C VAL A 301 6.39 22.81 -10.55
N LEU A 302 5.56 21.94 -11.13
CA LEU A 302 4.21 22.21 -11.58
C LEU A 302 3.21 21.46 -10.69
N ALA A 303 2.12 22.13 -10.33
CA ALA A 303 1.00 21.48 -9.65
C ALA A 303 -0.33 22.05 -10.14
N GLY A 304 -1.38 21.23 -10.09
CA GLY A 304 -2.72 21.66 -10.47
C GLY A 304 -3.82 20.86 -9.80
N ILE A 305 -4.92 21.54 -9.45
CA ILE A 305 -6.16 20.93 -8.95
C ILE A 305 -7.10 20.76 -10.13
N VAL A 306 -7.52 19.53 -10.37
CA VAL A 306 -8.33 19.10 -11.51
C VAL A 306 -9.67 18.57 -11.01
N LEU A 307 -10.73 19.05 -11.62
CA LEU A 307 -12.06 18.46 -11.52
C LEU A 307 -12.15 17.31 -12.53
N HIS A 308 -12.54 16.14 -12.05
CA HIS A 308 -12.98 15.04 -12.90
C HIS A 308 -14.49 14.88 -12.76
N ARG A 309 -15.21 14.92 -13.88
CA ARG A 309 -16.64 14.61 -13.94
C ARG A 309 -16.80 13.20 -14.51
N SER A 310 -17.34 12.30 -13.70
CA SER A 310 -17.66 10.93 -14.13
C SER A 310 -18.68 10.98 -15.27
N PRO A 311 -18.55 10.13 -16.31
CA PRO A 311 -19.57 10.02 -17.35
C PRO A 311 -20.91 9.59 -16.74
N PHE A 312 -22.01 10.11 -17.28
CA PHE A 312 -23.36 9.74 -16.88
C PHE A 312 -23.72 8.43 -17.56
N VAL A 313 -23.90 7.34 -16.80
CA VAL A 313 -24.37 6.06 -17.35
C VAL A 313 -25.88 6.19 -17.60
N SER A 314 -26.27 6.67 -18.78
CA SER A 314 -27.65 6.49 -19.25
C SER A 314 -27.79 5.07 -19.79
N SER A 315 -28.81 4.34 -19.32
CA SER A 315 -29.09 2.93 -19.65
C SER A 315 -29.41 2.63 -21.13
N THR A 316 -29.20 3.58 -22.04
CA THR A 316 -29.58 3.50 -23.46
C THR A 316 -28.57 4.20 -24.36
N SER A 317 -27.32 3.76 -24.36
CA SER A 317 -26.37 3.79 -25.50
C SER A 317 -24.99 3.39 -25.00
N ASP A 318 -24.45 2.34 -25.61
CA ASP A 318 -23.13 1.75 -25.33
C ASP A 318 -22.02 2.56 -26.04
N ASP A 319 -22.11 3.89 -25.98
CA ASP A 319 -21.15 4.79 -26.61
C ASP A 319 -20.19 5.29 -25.53
N GLY A 320 -18.90 4.99 -25.69
CA GLY A 320 -17.82 5.14 -24.70
C GLY A 320 -17.59 6.58 -24.23
N ALA A 321 -18.51 7.12 -23.42
CA ALA A 321 -18.43 8.45 -22.86
C ALA A 321 -17.22 8.54 -21.89
N VAL A 322 -16.14 9.17 -22.36
CA VAL A 322 -14.94 9.41 -21.56
C VAL A 322 -15.22 10.52 -20.53
N GLY A 323 -14.82 10.30 -19.28
CA GLY A 323 -14.90 11.32 -18.23
C GLY A 323 -14.17 12.61 -18.63
N THR A 324 -14.62 13.76 -18.14
CA THR A 324 -14.01 15.05 -18.50
C THR A 324 -13.08 15.56 -17.40
N PHE A 325 -11.91 16.06 -17.80
CA PHE A 325 -10.91 16.64 -16.90
C PHE A 325 -10.81 18.15 -17.10
N ARG A 326 -10.90 18.89 -15.99
CA ARG A 326 -10.89 20.35 -16.02
C ARG A 326 -9.97 20.93 -14.95
N VAL A 327 -8.89 21.59 -15.36
CA VAL A 327 -7.98 22.28 -14.44
C VAL A 327 -8.70 23.49 -13.84
N LEU A 328 -8.89 23.49 -12.52
CA LEU A 328 -9.54 24.59 -11.77
C LEU A 328 -8.53 25.60 -11.22
N ALA A 329 -7.34 25.11 -10.86
CA ALA A 329 -6.24 25.93 -10.37
C ALA A 329 -4.91 25.28 -10.74
N ALA A 330 -3.92 26.09 -11.09
CA ALA A 330 -2.58 25.60 -11.42
C ALA A 330 -1.52 26.60 -10.95
N ALA A 331 -0.34 26.08 -10.64
CA ALA A 331 0.77 26.90 -10.17
C ALA A 331 2.12 26.25 -10.42
N THR A 332 3.16 27.08 -10.36
CA THR A 332 4.56 26.63 -10.36
C THR A 332 5.34 27.27 -9.23
N GLY A 333 6.43 26.63 -8.81
CA GLY A 333 7.40 27.20 -7.88
C GLY A 333 7.94 26.20 -6.86
N ASN A 334 9.04 26.57 -6.23
CA ASN A 334 9.85 25.69 -5.37
C ASN A 334 10.58 26.45 -4.23
N LYS A 335 10.13 27.66 -3.89
CA LYS A 335 10.76 28.52 -2.87
C LYS A 335 9.78 28.91 -1.77
N CYS A 336 10.32 29.26 -0.61
CA CYS A 336 9.57 29.75 0.53
C CYS A 336 10.38 30.84 1.26
N LEU A 337 9.68 31.69 2.01
CA LEU A 337 10.28 32.82 2.72
C LEU A 337 10.98 32.37 3.99
N GLY A 338 12.09 33.05 4.32
CA GLY A 338 12.73 32.98 5.63
C GLY A 338 11.96 33.76 6.70
N ARG A 339 12.30 33.54 7.98
CA ARG A 339 11.68 34.23 9.14
C ARG A 339 11.69 35.75 9.00
N ARG A 340 12.81 36.32 8.54
CA ARG A 340 13.02 37.77 8.38
C ARG A 340 12.07 38.41 7.37
N ASP A 341 11.65 37.66 6.35
CA ASP A 341 10.83 38.17 5.25
C ASP A 341 9.32 37.97 5.49
N LEU A 342 8.94 37.39 6.63
CA LEU A 342 7.53 37.24 7.01
C LEU A 342 6.91 38.62 7.29
N ASN A 343 5.72 38.86 6.74
CA ASN A 343 4.97 40.09 6.95
C ASN A 343 3.80 39.87 7.93
N THR A 344 3.66 40.78 8.90
CA THR A 344 2.61 40.78 9.94
C THR A 344 1.23 41.13 9.39
N ASP A 345 1.15 41.97 8.35
CA ASP A 345 -0.10 42.43 7.73
C ASP A 345 -0.72 41.42 6.74
N GLY A 346 -0.07 40.28 6.55
CA GLY A 346 -0.54 39.21 5.66
C GLY A 346 -0.47 39.54 4.16
N LEU A 347 0.39 40.47 3.75
CA LEU A 347 0.55 40.94 2.36
C LEU A 347 1.46 40.07 1.49
N VAL A 348 2.32 39.24 2.10
CA VAL A 348 3.25 38.35 1.39
C VAL A 348 2.75 36.90 1.38
N VAL A 349 3.08 36.16 0.33
CA VAL A 349 2.86 34.72 0.26
C VAL A 349 4.08 33.98 0.83
N ASN A 350 3.93 33.42 2.03
CA ASN A 350 5.05 32.77 2.75
C ASN A 350 5.65 31.54 2.05
N ASP A 351 4.88 30.85 1.22
CA ASP A 351 5.27 29.59 0.61
C ASP A 351 4.78 29.54 -0.83
N CYS A 352 5.75 29.55 -1.74
CA CYS A 352 5.55 29.58 -3.19
C CYS A 352 5.87 28.22 -3.84
N HIS A 353 5.82 27.12 -3.09
CA HIS A 353 5.79 25.79 -3.69
C HIS A 353 4.51 25.62 -4.52
N ALA A 354 4.63 24.95 -5.67
CA ALA A 354 3.58 24.80 -6.67
C ALA A 354 2.25 24.28 -6.06
N GLU A 355 2.29 23.18 -5.32
CA GLU A 355 1.13 22.55 -4.69
C GLU A 355 0.48 23.45 -3.62
N ILE A 356 1.26 24.32 -2.98
CA ILE A 356 0.76 25.29 -2.00
C ILE A 356 0.05 26.44 -2.71
N LEU A 357 0.64 26.95 -3.79
CA LEU A 357 0.03 28.01 -4.60
C LEU A 357 -1.20 27.52 -5.35
N ALA A 358 -1.20 26.30 -5.88
CA ALA A 358 -2.36 25.69 -6.54
C ALA A 358 -3.55 25.60 -5.57
N ARG A 359 -3.32 25.13 -4.33
CA ARG A 359 -4.35 25.12 -3.29
C ARG A 359 -4.83 26.53 -2.93
N ARG A 360 -3.95 27.53 -2.85
CA ARG A 360 -4.36 28.94 -2.60
C ARG A 360 -5.15 29.53 -3.76
N ALA A 361 -4.77 29.22 -5.01
CA ALA A 361 -5.48 29.62 -6.20
C ALA A 361 -6.86 28.94 -6.28
N PHE A 362 -6.98 27.70 -5.79
CA PHE A 362 -8.28 27.04 -5.62
C PHE A 362 -9.14 27.71 -4.53
N LEU A 363 -8.56 28.29 -3.48
CA LEU A 363 -9.37 29.09 -2.54
C LEU A 363 -10.03 30.29 -3.22
N ARG A 364 -9.37 30.93 -4.19
CA ARG A 364 -10.00 31.99 -4.99
C ARG A 364 -11.20 31.46 -5.78
N TYR A 365 -11.07 30.27 -6.38
CA TYR A 365 -12.18 29.60 -7.06
C TYR A 365 -13.36 29.39 -6.08
N LEU A 366 -13.09 28.89 -4.87
CA LEU A 366 -14.12 28.69 -3.84
C LEU A 366 -14.77 30.00 -3.38
N TYR A 367 -14.01 31.09 -3.26
CA TYR A 367 -14.60 32.40 -2.96
C TYR A 367 -15.52 32.89 -4.08
N ALA A 368 -15.17 32.66 -5.35
CA ALA A 368 -16.03 33.02 -6.48
C ALA A 368 -17.32 32.19 -6.50
N GLU A 369 -17.23 30.88 -6.27
CA GLU A 369 -18.40 30.01 -6.09
C GLU A 369 -19.28 30.48 -4.93
N ALA A 370 -18.71 30.77 -3.76
CA ALA A 370 -19.49 31.26 -2.62
C ALA A 370 -20.18 32.59 -2.94
N LEU A 371 -19.49 33.52 -3.61
CA LEU A 371 -20.07 34.80 -4.03
C LEU A 371 -21.27 34.61 -4.96
N GLU A 372 -21.16 33.73 -5.94
CA GLU A 372 -22.26 33.43 -6.86
C GLU A 372 -23.45 32.84 -6.09
N TRP A 373 -23.21 31.88 -5.21
CA TRP A 373 -24.25 31.27 -4.39
C TRP A 373 -24.89 32.20 -3.35
N GLN A 374 -24.20 33.28 -2.92
CA GLN A 374 -24.78 34.32 -2.07
C GLN A 374 -25.70 35.28 -2.85
N ARG A 375 -25.50 35.45 -4.16
CA ARG A 375 -26.32 36.34 -5.02
C ARG A 375 -27.64 35.72 -5.43
N VAL A 376 -27.70 34.39 -5.51
CA VAL A 376 -28.90 33.64 -5.90
C VAL A 376 -29.93 33.70 -4.78
N LYS A 377 -31.12 34.24 -5.06
CA LYS A 377 -32.26 34.30 -4.12
C LYS A 377 -32.86 32.90 -3.94
N GLU A 378 -33.23 32.56 -2.70
CA GLU A 378 -33.86 31.27 -2.35
C GLU A 378 -35.19 30.99 -3.10
N SER A 379 -35.83 32.04 -3.65
CA SER A 379 -37.14 31.98 -4.29
C SER A 379 -37.11 31.84 -5.82
N GLU A 380 -35.95 31.89 -6.46
CA GLU A 380 -35.84 31.58 -7.89
C GLU A 380 -35.53 30.09 -8.02
N ALA A 381 -36.40 29.34 -8.72
CA ALA A 381 -36.24 27.90 -8.97
C ALA A 381 -34.77 27.61 -9.28
N GLU A 382 -34.15 26.70 -8.51
CA GLU A 382 -32.70 26.43 -8.52
C GLU A 382 -32.16 26.71 -9.91
N PRO A 383 -31.44 27.84 -10.10
CA PRO A 383 -30.97 28.14 -11.44
C PRO A 383 -30.17 26.92 -11.85
N THR A 384 -30.16 26.62 -13.14
CA THR A 384 -29.25 25.67 -13.75
C THR A 384 -27.81 26.19 -13.63
N ILE A 385 -27.38 26.54 -12.41
CA ILE A 385 -26.04 26.97 -12.06
C ILE A 385 -25.18 25.78 -12.43
N GLN A 386 -24.34 25.99 -13.44
CA GLN A 386 -23.32 25.04 -13.87
C GLN A 386 -22.16 25.00 -12.85
N SER A 387 -22.47 25.16 -11.57
CA SER A 387 -21.55 25.07 -10.44
C SER A 387 -21.17 23.61 -10.23
N ILE A 388 -19.94 23.40 -9.76
CA ILE A 388 -19.48 22.07 -9.34
C ILE A 388 -20.04 21.68 -7.97
N PHE A 389 -20.70 22.62 -7.28
CA PHE A 389 -21.31 22.45 -5.97
C PHE A 389 -22.84 22.42 -6.05
N GLU A 390 -23.46 21.95 -4.97
CA GLU A 390 -24.89 22.02 -4.68
C GLU A 390 -25.08 22.35 -3.20
N ARG A 391 -26.26 22.85 -2.81
CA ARG A 391 -26.58 23.10 -1.41
C ARG A 391 -26.92 21.78 -0.72
N HIS A 392 -26.28 21.51 0.41
CA HIS A 392 -26.64 20.38 1.24
C HIS A 392 -28.04 20.61 1.84
N PRO A 393 -28.99 19.65 1.73
CA PRO A 393 -30.39 19.86 2.14
C PRO A 393 -30.57 20.29 3.60
N MET A 394 -29.75 19.77 4.51
CA MET A 394 -29.86 20.04 5.95
C MET A 394 -28.99 21.19 6.46
N THR A 395 -27.73 21.31 6.00
CA THR A 395 -26.79 22.30 6.54
C THR A 395 -26.80 23.60 5.76
N HIS A 396 -27.46 23.63 4.59
CA HIS A 396 -27.44 24.71 3.60
C HIS A 396 -26.05 25.14 3.13
N ARG A 397 -24.99 24.45 3.56
CA ARG A 397 -23.62 24.64 3.08
C ARG A 397 -23.44 23.95 1.73
N LEU A 398 -22.49 24.47 0.97
CA LEU A 398 -22.12 23.95 -0.34
C LEU A 398 -21.31 22.66 -0.19
N VAL A 399 -21.74 21.63 -0.91
CA VAL A 399 -21.07 20.34 -1.04
C VAL A 399 -20.75 20.08 -2.51
N LEU A 400 -19.65 19.38 -2.77
CA LEU A 400 -19.27 19.01 -4.13
C LEU A 400 -20.32 18.04 -4.69
N ARG A 401 -20.81 18.25 -5.91
CA ARG A 401 -21.83 17.36 -6.48
C ARG A 401 -21.29 15.93 -6.61
N PRO A 402 -22.14 14.90 -6.44
CA PRO A 402 -21.70 13.50 -6.43
C PRO A 402 -20.95 13.03 -7.69
N GLN A 403 -21.29 13.55 -8.88
CA GLN A 403 -20.60 13.21 -10.12
C GLN A 403 -19.21 13.82 -10.28
N HIS A 404 -18.81 14.73 -9.37
CA HIS A 404 -17.55 15.44 -9.42
C HIS A 404 -16.56 14.91 -8.38
N SER A 405 -15.30 14.89 -8.76
CA SER A 405 -14.19 14.55 -7.87
C SER A 405 -13.02 15.50 -8.12
N LEU A 406 -12.27 15.81 -7.06
CA LEU A 406 -11.14 16.72 -7.11
C LEU A 406 -9.84 15.94 -6.97
N HIS A 407 -8.88 16.23 -7.85
CA HIS A 407 -7.59 15.56 -7.91
C HIS A 407 -6.47 16.58 -7.89
N LEU A 408 -5.33 16.26 -7.28
CA LEU A 408 -4.14 17.09 -7.29
C LEU A 408 -3.05 16.40 -8.09
N TYR A 409 -2.51 17.06 -9.10
CA TYR A 409 -1.25 16.66 -9.74
C TYR A 409 -0.07 17.47 -9.19
N ILE A 410 1.08 16.82 -9.01
CA ILE A 410 2.37 17.46 -8.70
C ILE A 410 3.46 16.81 -9.56
N SER A 411 4.23 17.59 -10.31
CA SER A 411 5.25 17.07 -11.22
C SER A 411 6.46 16.44 -10.52
N GLU A 412 6.71 16.78 -9.26
CA GLU A 412 7.76 16.20 -8.42
C GLU A 412 7.13 15.74 -7.09
N THR A 413 7.73 14.74 -6.44
CA THR A 413 7.26 14.29 -5.12
C THR A 413 7.29 15.44 -4.10
N PRO A 414 6.19 15.67 -3.35
CA PRO A 414 6.12 16.80 -2.42
C PRO A 414 7.21 16.68 -1.35
N CYS A 415 7.88 17.82 -1.07
CA CYS A 415 8.94 17.84 -0.07
C CYS A 415 8.43 17.45 1.32
N GLY A 416 9.27 16.75 2.09
CA GLY A 416 8.92 16.18 3.39
C GLY A 416 8.99 14.65 3.37
N ASP A 417 8.11 14.01 4.12
CA ASP A 417 8.06 12.55 4.30
C ASP A 417 7.83 11.77 2.99
N ALA A 418 7.07 12.34 2.05
CA ALA A 418 6.79 11.69 0.77
C ALA A 418 8.06 11.51 -0.07
N ALA A 419 9.06 12.39 0.11
CA ALA A 419 10.33 12.35 -0.59
C ALA A 419 11.37 11.41 0.07
N ILE A 420 10.95 10.57 1.02
CA ILE A 420 11.79 9.55 1.68
C ILE A 420 11.39 8.18 1.13
N TYR A 421 12.10 7.72 0.11
CA TYR A 421 11.95 6.41 -0.53
C TYR A 421 13.29 5.93 -1.08
N GLU A 422 13.41 4.65 -1.38
CA GLU A 422 14.66 4.05 -1.86
C GLU A 422 15.02 4.52 -3.28
N LEU A 423 16.30 4.82 -3.48
CA LEU A 423 16.91 5.22 -4.76
C LEU A 423 17.63 4.04 -5.41
N ARG A 424 17.76 4.08 -6.74
CA ARG A 424 18.58 3.13 -7.51
C ARG A 424 20.02 3.14 -7.05
N ASP A 425 20.62 1.94 -6.97
CA ASP A 425 21.98 1.76 -6.46
C ASP A 425 22.98 2.65 -7.20
N GLU A 426 22.87 2.76 -8.53
CA GLU A 426 23.75 3.63 -9.34
C GLU A 426 23.65 5.11 -8.93
N VAL A 427 22.43 5.57 -8.59
CA VAL A 427 22.21 6.95 -8.13
C VAL A 427 22.76 7.16 -6.73
N VAL A 428 22.66 6.15 -5.86
CA VAL A 428 23.23 6.21 -4.51
C VAL A 428 24.75 6.34 -4.62
N ASP A 429 25.38 5.53 -5.45
CA ASP A 429 26.83 5.57 -5.70
C ASP A 429 27.28 6.93 -6.24
N GLU A 430 26.57 7.49 -7.22
CA GLU A 430 26.82 8.86 -7.72
C GLU A 430 26.74 9.91 -6.61
N LEU A 431 25.73 9.84 -5.73
CA LEU A 431 25.54 10.79 -4.64
C LEU A 431 26.63 10.67 -3.56
N VAL A 432 27.06 9.45 -3.27
CA VAL A 432 28.18 9.16 -2.36
C VAL A 432 29.46 9.76 -2.95
N GLN A 433 29.76 9.51 -4.22
CA GLN A 433 30.92 10.06 -4.91
C GLN A 433 30.94 11.60 -4.88
N GLN A 434 29.82 12.25 -5.18
CA GLN A 434 29.69 13.72 -5.10
C GLN A 434 29.88 14.28 -3.68
N ARG A 435 29.59 13.47 -2.65
CA ARG A 435 29.82 13.85 -1.24
C ARG A 435 31.28 13.71 -0.89
N VAL A 436 31.94 12.61 -1.30
CA VAL A 436 33.38 12.39 -1.15
C VAL A 436 34.16 13.55 -1.77
N GLU A 437 33.82 13.96 -3.00
CA GLU A 437 34.48 15.06 -3.70
C GLU A 437 34.32 16.41 -2.98
N ARG A 438 33.12 16.69 -2.45
CA ARG A 438 32.86 17.92 -1.68
C ARG A 438 33.61 17.98 -0.35
N VAL A 439 33.79 16.83 0.31
CA VAL A 439 34.53 16.75 1.58
C VAL A 439 36.03 16.79 1.36
N SER A 440 36.53 16.27 0.23
CA SER A 440 37.96 16.13 -0.05
C SER A 440 38.63 17.44 -0.50
N GLY A 441 37.89 18.46 -0.95
CA GLY A 441 38.44 19.76 -1.36
C GLY A 441 39.49 19.69 -2.49
N PRO A 442 40.05 20.83 -2.95
CA PRO A 442 41.11 20.83 -3.96
C PRO A 442 42.44 20.31 -3.37
N LYS A 443 42.76 19.04 -3.66
CA LYS A 443 44.08 18.36 -3.73
C LYS A 443 45.21 18.61 -2.70
N ASN A 444 45.05 19.37 -1.61
CA ASN A 444 46.14 19.61 -0.63
C ASN A 444 45.78 19.34 0.84
N ALA A 445 44.97 18.32 1.12
CA ALA A 445 44.95 17.69 2.44
C ALA A 445 44.70 16.19 2.25
N GLY A 446 45.62 15.36 2.75
CA GLY A 446 45.49 13.91 2.71
C GLY A 446 44.19 13.43 3.38
N PRO A 447 43.78 12.17 3.14
CA PRO A 447 42.53 11.64 3.66
C PRO A 447 42.56 11.71 5.19
N LYS A 448 41.63 12.45 5.80
CA LYS A 448 41.33 12.25 7.23
C LYS A 448 40.59 10.92 7.35
N ALA A 449 41.34 9.84 7.59
CA ALA A 449 40.80 8.54 7.93
C ALA A 449 39.92 8.68 9.18
N GLY A 450 38.61 8.42 9.04
CA GLY A 450 37.71 8.29 10.20
C GLY A 450 36.28 8.79 10.06
N SER A 451 35.90 9.59 9.05
CA SER A 451 34.48 9.91 8.85
C SER A 451 33.85 8.90 7.89
N GLY A 452 33.16 7.89 8.41
CA GLY A 452 32.38 6.96 7.59
C GLY A 452 31.40 7.73 6.70
N ILE A 453 31.65 7.75 5.38
CA ILE A 453 30.73 8.35 4.42
C ILE A 453 29.64 7.30 4.20
N GLU A 454 28.53 7.43 4.93
CA GLU A 454 27.43 6.47 4.89
C GLU A 454 26.73 6.40 3.53
N HIS A 455 26.46 5.16 3.10
CA HIS A 455 25.70 4.77 1.92
C HIS A 455 24.20 4.76 2.27
N SER A 456 23.52 5.90 2.15
CA SER A 456 22.07 5.96 2.37
C SER A 456 21.32 5.62 1.09
N ALA A 457 20.76 4.41 1.04
CA ALA A 457 19.86 3.98 -0.04
C ALA A 457 18.55 4.81 -0.13
N LEU A 458 18.21 5.57 0.92
CA LEU A 458 17.03 6.43 0.92
C LEU A 458 17.31 7.81 0.31
N ARG A 459 16.34 8.30 -0.47
CA ARG A 459 16.27 9.69 -0.90
C ARG A 459 16.19 10.59 0.33
N LEU A 460 17.18 11.48 0.45
CA LEU A 460 17.23 12.46 1.54
C LEU A 460 16.33 13.65 1.21
N THR A 461 15.45 13.99 2.15
CA THR A 461 14.70 15.25 2.08
C THR A 461 15.47 16.39 2.73
N GLY A 462 15.38 17.58 2.12
CA GLY A 462 15.87 18.80 2.75
C GLY A 462 15.12 19.09 4.05
N ALA A 463 13.82 18.79 4.12
CA ALA A 463 12.96 19.12 5.26
C ALA A 463 13.44 18.51 6.58
N LYS A 464 13.53 19.32 7.63
CA LYS A 464 14.10 18.95 8.93
C LYS A 464 13.01 18.77 9.98
N ALA A 465 13.12 17.70 10.77
CA ALA A 465 12.32 17.53 11.98
C ALA A 465 12.77 18.55 13.04
N HIS A 466 11.89 18.89 13.98
CA HIS A 466 12.27 19.78 15.08
C HIS A 466 13.11 19.00 16.10
N ALA A 467 14.35 19.45 16.33
CA ALA A 467 15.15 19.00 17.46
C ALA A 467 14.54 19.53 18.77
N GLY A 468 13.63 18.79 19.39
CA GLY A 468 13.01 19.22 20.65
C GLY A 468 11.69 18.54 20.98
N LYS A 469 11.74 17.25 21.31
CA LYS A 469 10.79 16.43 22.12
C LYS A 469 10.82 14.98 21.62
N ARG A 470 11.93 14.28 21.88
CA ARG A 470 11.82 12.84 22.15
C ARG A 470 11.04 12.71 23.46
N SER A 471 10.11 11.76 23.52
CA SER A 471 9.35 11.43 24.72
C SER A 471 10.28 11.37 25.93
N ARG A 472 10.02 12.22 26.92
CA ARG A 472 10.71 12.24 28.22
C ARG A 472 10.27 11.01 28.99
N GLY A 473 11.04 9.94 28.87
CA GLY A 473 10.96 8.76 29.72
C GLY A 473 12.38 8.36 30.10
N SER A 474 12.97 9.11 31.04
CA SER A 474 14.22 8.86 31.78
C SER A 474 14.89 10.20 32.07
N GLU A 475 14.61 10.76 33.25
CA GLU A 475 15.44 11.82 33.82
C GLU A 475 16.77 11.21 34.27
N SER A 476 17.89 11.57 33.62
CA SER A 476 19.14 11.97 34.29
C SER A 476 20.23 12.32 33.26
N ALA A 477 21.01 13.34 33.62
CA ALA A 477 22.38 13.66 33.18
C ALA A 477 22.64 14.21 31.75
N GLY A 478 23.16 15.44 31.73
CA GLY A 478 24.25 15.88 30.86
C GLY A 478 23.88 16.37 29.45
N GLU A 479 24.22 17.63 29.16
CA GLU A 479 24.41 18.11 27.80
C GLU A 479 25.56 17.32 27.15
N GLN A 480 25.26 16.18 26.55
CA GLN A 480 26.11 15.53 25.56
C GLN A 480 25.56 15.87 24.18
N GLU A 481 26.37 16.55 23.36
CA GLU A 481 26.15 16.63 21.92
C GLU A 481 25.85 15.22 21.39
N GLU A 482 24.66 15.00 20.83
CA GLU A 482 24.33 13.69 20.25
C GLU A 482 25.37 13.31 19.19
N PRO A 483 25.83 12.05 19.17
CA PRO A 483 26.82 11.58 18.20
C PRO A 483 26.32 11.78 16.75
N PRO A 484 27.23 12.10 15.81
CA PRO A 484 26.90 12.47 14.43
C PRO A 484 26.10 11.40 13.66
N GLU A 485 26.17 10.14 14.09
CA GLU A 485 25.47 8.97 13.51
C GLU A 485 23.93 9.12 13.54
N LYS A 486 23.34 9.77 14.55
CA LYS A 486 21.87 9.96 14.62
C LYS A 486 21.35 11.19 13.88
N ARG A 487 22.24 12.02 13.31
CA ARG A 487 21.89 13.33 12.73
C ARG A 487 21.30 13.23 11.32
N PHE A 488 21.42 12.06 10.67
CA PHE A 488 21.01 11.82 9.29
C PHE A 488 19.94 10.74 9.11
N GLU A 489 19.54 10.05 10.18
CA GLU A 489 18.45 9.08 10.11
C GLU A 489 17.13 9.84 9.85
N GLN A 490 16.64 9.77 8.61
CA GLN A 490 15.43 10.46 8.19
C GLN A 490 14.20 9.70 8.73
N THR A 491 13.93 9.85 10.02
CA THR A 491 12.80 9.17 10.68
C THR A 491 11.49 9.46 9.95
N MET A 492 10.88 8.42 9.40
CA MET A 492 9.60 8.54 8.68
C MET A 492 8.46 8.90 9.66
N GLY A 493 7.41 9.50 9.13
CA GLY A 493 6.19 9.82 9.88
C GLY A 493 6.23 11.13 10.68
N LEU A 494 7.39 11.75 10.89
CA LEU A 494 7.52 13.03 11.61
C LEU A 494 7.08 14.25 10.79
N ALA A 495 6.52 15.26 11.47
CA ALA A 495 6.28 16.57 10.89
C ALA A 495 7.59 17.36 10.76
N ARG A 496 7.74 18.06 9.64
CA ARG A 496 9.01 18.67 9.22
C ARG A 496 8.81 20.08 8.72
N VAL A 497 9.77 20.94 9.00
CA VAL A 497 9.86 22.27 8.37
C VAL A 497 10.69 22.14 7.10
N LYS A 498 10.29 22.84 6.03
CA LYS A 498 11.10 22.93 4.81
C LYS A 498 12.50 23.42 5.18
N SER A 499 13.56 22.79 4.69
CA SER A 499 14.88 23.37 4.91
C SER A 499 15.03 24.61 4.03
N GLY A 500 15.13 25.77 4.67
CA GLY A 500 16.18 26.68 4.24
C GLY A 500 17.51 25.97 4.46
N ARG A 501 18.46 26.12 3.53
CA ARG A 501 19.87 25.72 3.67
C ARG A 501 20.28 25.80 5.15
N SER A 502 20.62 24.67 5.79
CA SER A 502 20.86 24.63 7.25
C SER A 502 22.09 25.42 7.67
N ASP A 503 22.96 25.74 6.70
CA ASP A 503 24.06 26.69 6.75
C ASP A 503 23.61 28.16 6.81
N LEU A 504 22.33 28.45 6.58
CA LEU A 504 21.82 29.82 6.69
C LEU A 504 21.57 30.20 8.15
N PRO A 505 21.83 31.48 8.51
CA PRO A 505 21.41 32.06 9.77
C PRO A 505 19.92 31.81 10.08
N VAL A 506 19.59 31.66 11.36
CA VAL A 506 18.24 31.28 11.86
C VAL A 506 17.13 32.16 11.27
N GLU A 507 17.39 33.45 11.12
CA GLU A 507 16.44 34.42 10.59
C GLU A 507 16.20 34.29 9.07
N LYS A 508 17.08 33.60 8.34
CA LYS A 508 16.87 33.25 6.93
C LYS A 508 16.27 31.85 6.74
N GLN A 509 16.22 31.05 7.81
CA GLN A 509 15.54 29.75 7.77
C GLN A 509 14.03 29.96 7.73
N THR A 510 13.32 29.09 7.03
CA THR A 510 11.85 29.17 6.93
C THR A 510 11.17 28.53 8.15
N LEU A 511 9.94 28.95 8.44
CA LEU A 511 9.02 28.31 9.39
C LEU A 511 7.91 27.53 8.66
N SER A 512 8.02 27.40 7.35
CA SER A 512 6.99 26.75 6.54
C SER A 512 7.10 25.23 6.67
N MET A 513 6.04 24.57 7.14
CA MET A 513 5.96 23.11 7.13
C MET A 513 6.16 22.52 5.72
N SER A 514 6.64 21.29 5.67
CA SER A 514 6.85 20.54 4.43
C SER A 514 5.53 20.39 3.65
N CYS A 515 5.63 20.14 2.35
CA CYS A 515 4.44 19.97 1.53
C CYS A 515 3.71 18.68 1.88
N SER A 516 4.44 17.60 2.21
CA SER A 516 3.84 16.36 2.74
C SER A 516 2.96 16.62 3.97
N ASP A 517 3.43 17.43 4.92
CA ASP A 517 2.66 17.76 6.15
C ASP A 517 1.43 18.60 5.85
N LYS A 518 1.56 19.54 4.91
CA LYS A 518 0.42 20.36 4.49
C LYS A 518 -0.63 19.54 3.75
N LEU A 519 -0.23 18.59 2.90
CA LEU A 519 -1.13 17.65 2.24
C LEU A 519 -1.83 16.74 3.25
N ALA A 520 -1.10 16.16 4.21
CA ALA A 520 -1.70 15.37 5.29
C ALA A 520 -2.74 16.19 6.07
N LYS A 521 -2.45 17.45 6.39
CA LYS A 521 -3.43 18.35 7.02
C LYS A 521 -4.65 18.60 6.15
N TRP A 522 -4.50 18.76 4.84
CA TRP A 522 -5.64 18.96 3.94
C TRP A 522 -6.47 17.69 3.78
N ASN A 523 -5.85 16.51 3.80
CA ASN A 523 -6.57 15.23 3.81
C ASN A 523 -7.36 15.05 5.11
N ALA A 524 -6.90 15.61 6.23
CA ALA A 524 -7.61 15.52 7.51
C ALA A 524 -8.71 16.59 7.70
N LEU A 525 -8.45 17.83 7.26
CA LEU A 525 -9.27 19.03 7.59
C LEU A 525 -9.96 19.68 6.37
N GLY A 526 -9.63 19.23 5.16
CA GLY A 526 -10.12 19.78 3.91
C GLY A 526 -9.24 20.89 3.30
N LEU A 527 -9.42 21.08 2.00
CA LEU A 527 -8.69 22.05 1.16
C LEU A 527 -9.08 23.50 1.46
N GLN A 528 -10.33 23.76 1.79
CA GLN A 528 -10.94 25.10 1.95
C GLN A 528 -10.30 25.92 3.07
N GLY A 529 -9.85 25.26 4.14
CA GLY A 529 -9.36 25.93 5.35
C GLY A 529 -10.47 26.65 6.12
N SER A 530 -10.12 27.26 7.25
CA SER A 530 -11.14 27.62 8.24
C SER A 530 -12.16 28.66 7.79
N LEU A 531 -11.75 29.74 7.11
CA LEU A 531 -12.69 30.82 6.74
C LEU A 531 -13.80 30.36 5.78
N LEU A 532 -13.49 29.49 4.81
CA LEU A 532 -14.47 29.02 3.83
C LEU A 532 -15.44 27.98 4.41
N LEU A 533 -15.21 27.46 5.62
CA LEU A 533 -16.18 26.63 6.34
C LEU A 533 -17.48 27.38 6.68
N GLN A 534 -17.49 28.72 6.55
CA GLN A 534 -18.71 29.51 6.62
C GLN A 534 -19.74 29.07 5.57
N TRP A 535 -19.29 28.73 4.36
CA TRP A 535 -20.18 28.41 3.23
C TRP A 535 -20.06 26.99 2.73
N PHE A 536 -18.94 26.30 2.97
CA PHE A 536 -18.70 24.95 2.44
C PHE A 536 -18.59 23.91 3.56
N GLU A 537 -19.07 22.71 3.30
CA GLU A 537 -18.60 21.52 4.03
C GLU A 537 -17.10 21.28 3.74
N PRO A 538 -16.39 20.48 4.56
CA PRO A 538 -15.00 20.12 4.27
C PRO A 538 -14.83 19.51 2.88
N ILE A 539 -13.94 20.10 2.07
CA ILE A 539 -13.69 19.69 0.68
C ILE A 539 -12.40 18.87 0.63
N PHE A 540 -12.46 17.63 0.18
CA PHE A 540 -11.31 16.72 0.14
C PHE A 540 -10.89 16.38 -1.30
N LEU A 541 -9.64 15.97 -1.45
CA LEU A 541 -9.13 15.39 -2.69
C LEU A 541 -9.51 13.91 -2.76
N ARG A 542 -10.02 13.48 -3.91
CA ARG A 542 -10.18 12.06 -4.23
C ARG A 542 -8.84 11.39 -4.47
N SER A 543 -7.91 12.04 -5.17
CA SER A 543 -6.55 11.52 -5.32
C SER A 543 -5.45 12.56 -5.42
N ILE A 544 -4.23 12.13 -5.10
CA ILE A 544 -2.98 12.86 -5.32
C ILE A 544 -2.12 12.06 -6.30
N VAL A 545 -1.82 12.68 -7.45
CA VAL A 545 -1.06 12.11 -8.56
C VAL A 545 0.31 12.81 -8.61
N VAL A 546 1.38 12.02 -8.68
CA VAL A 546 2.75 12.54 -8.71
C VAL A 546 3.50 11.98 -9.92
N GLY A 547 4.34 12.81 -10.56
CA GLY A 547 5.24 12.36 -11.62
C GLY A 547 6.28 11.36 -11.10
N THR A 548 6.59 10.33 -11.89
CA THR A 548 7.63 9.35 -11.53
C THR A 548 8.98 10.03 -11.39
N ASP A 549 9.69 9.71 -10.32
CA ASP A 549 11.08 10.11 -10.15
C ASP A 549 11.99 9.04 -10.74
N GLU A 550 12.71 9.36 -11.81
CA GLU A 550 13.63 8.44 -12.47
C GLU A 550 14.71 7.89 -11.51
N LYS A 551 15.00 8.58 -10.41
CA LYS A 551 15.99 8.14 -9.42
C LYS A 551 15.44 7.11 -8.43
N ALA A 552 14.12 6.98 -8.32
CA ALA A 552 13.49 6.02 -7.43
C ALA A 552 13.79 4.58 -7.86
N MET A 553 13.92 3.67 -6.89
CA MET A 553 14.02 2.22 -7.15
C MET A 553 12.85 1.70 -8.00
N SER A 554 11.63 2.17 -7.69
CA SER A 554 10.44 1.85 -8.47
C SER A 554 9.31 2.84 -8.17
N ALA A 555 8.38 3.00 -9.13
CA ALA A 555 7.17 3.79 -8.96
C ALA A 555 6.33 3.31 -7.75
N VAL A 556 6.28 2.00 -7.51
CA VAL A 556 5.56 1.40 -6.38
C VAL A 556 6.14 1.84 -5.02
N LYS A 557 7.46 1.88 -4.89
CA LYS A 557 8.11 2.35 -3.65
C LYS A 557 7.91 3.85 -3.45
N GLN A 558 7.97 4.63 -4.53
CA GLN A 558 7.64 6.07 -4.50
C GLN A 558 6.19 6.31 -4.08
N GLU A 559 5.23 5.57 -4.64
CA GLU A 559 3.81 5.70 -4.30
C GLU A 559 3.54 5.29 -2.84
N ARG A 560 4.19 4.22 -2.36
CA ARG A 560 4.09 3.82 -0.95
C ARG A 560 4.55 4.94 -0.02
N ALA A 561 5.64 5.64 -0.36
CA ALA A 561 6.10 6.79 0.41
C ALA A 561 5.12 7.96 0.37
N LEU A 562 4.52 8.24 -0.78
CA LEU A 562 3.46 9.24 -0.91
C LEU A 562 2.24 8.88 -0.05
N ARG A 563 1.74 7.65 -0.13
CA ARG A 563 0.61 7.14 0.66
C ARG A 563 0.90 7.20 2.15
N ARG A 564 2.10 6.80 2.57
CA ARG A 564 2.53 6.91 3.96
C ARG A 564 2.43 8.36 4.44
N ALA A 565 2.97 9.29 3.64
CA ALA A 565 3.07 10.70 3.98
C ALA A 565 1.72 11.45 4.01
N VAL A 566 0.68 10.99 3.32
CA VAL A 566 -0.59 11.72 3.22
C VAL A 566 -1.80 10.98 3.77
N CYS A 567 -1.71 9.67 3.99
CA CYS A 567 -2.82 8.83 4.44
C CYS A 567 -2.42 7.97 5.65
N THR A 568 -1.44 7.05 5.50
CA THR A 568 -1.12 6.05 6.54
C THR A 568 -0.72 6.71 7.85
N ARG A 569 0.17 7.72 7.82
CA ARG A 569 0.61 8.38 9.06
C ARG A 569 -0.48 9.17 9.79
N LEU A 570 -1.57 9.54 9.11
CA LEU A 570 -2.73 10.15 9.78
C LEU A 570 -3.45 9.10 10.64
N GLN A 571 -3.54 7.88 10.14
CA GLN A 571 -4.11 6.73 10.84
C GLN A 571 -3.19 6.29 11.98
N ASP A 572 -1.89 6.13 11.70
CA ASP A 572 -0.89 5.72 12.71
C ASP A 572 -0.79 6.69 13.89
N ARG A 573 -1.09 7.97 13.64
CA ARG A 573 -1.09 9.02 14.67
C ARG A 573 -2.45 9.24 15.33
N HIS A 574 -3.46 8.46 14.97
CA HIS A 574 -4.84 8.65 15.43
C HIS A 574 -5.31 10.11 15.27
N ALA A 575 -4.98 10.73 14.14
CA ALA A 575 -5.22 12.16 13.92
C ALA A 575 -6.69 12.54 13.76
N LEU A 576 -7.56 11.55 13.59
CA LEU A 576 -9.02 11.63 13.52
C LEU A 576 -9.61 10.42 14.24
N GLU A 577 -10.68 10.60 15.01
CA GLU A 577 -11.40 9.51 15.67
C GLU A 577 -11.99 8.52 14.65
N SER A 578 -12.02 7.23 15.00
CA SER A 578 -12.38 6.10 14.14
C SER A 578 -13.87 6.01 13.80
N THR A 579 -14.51 7.12 13.43
CA THR A 579 -15.74 7.05 12.64
C THR A 579 -15.33 6.64 11.22
N THR A 580 -16.05 5.68 10.67
CA THR A 580 -15.94 4.99 9.37
C THR A 580 -15.71 5.84 8.10
N ASP A 581 -15.46 7.15 8.22
CA ASP A 581 -14.95 8.01 7.16
C ASP A 581 -13.47 7.70 6.91
N SER A 582 -13.23 6.53 6.34
CA SER A 582 -11.93 6.11 5.80
C SER A 582 -11.32 7.30 5.04
N LEU A 583 -10.13 7.75 5.46
CA LEU A 583 -9.27 8.64 4.69
C LEU A 583 -9.11 8.07 3.27
N SER A 584 -9.97 8.53 2.37
CA SER A 584 -10.25 7.91 1.07
C SER A 584 -9.41 8.48 -0.08
N CYS A 585 -8.37 9.25 0.27
CA CYS A 585 -7.49 9.86 -0.71
C CYS A 585 -6.57 8.79 -1.33
N GLU A 586 -6.80 8.52 -2.61
CA GLU A 586 -5.97 7.63 -3.41
C GLU A 586 -4.66 8.31 -3.81
N THR A 587 -3.59 7.55 -3.97
CA THR A 587 -2.27 8.06 -4.37
C THR A 587 -1.81 7.33 -5.61
N PHE A 588 -1.22 8.06 -6.56
CA PHE A 588 -0.73 7.47 -7.81
C PHE A 588 0.61 8.06 -8.21
N VAL A 589 1.46 7.22 -8.79
CA VAL A 589 2.69 7.65 -9.47
C VAL A 589 2.57 7.32 -10.95
N VAL A 590 2.74 8.32 -11.81
CA VAL A 590 2.54 8.19 -13.28
C VAL A 590 3.88 8.26 -14.02
N SER A 591 4.16 7.26 -14.86
CA SER A 591 5.42 7.11 -15.61
C SER A 591 5.26 7.23 -17.13
N ASN A 592 4.06 6.98 -17.66
CA ASN A 592 3.80 6.85 -19.11
C ASN A 592 3.09 8.08 -19.70
N ILE A 593 3.53 9.27 -19.30
CA ILE A 593 3.00 10.55 -19.78
C ILE A 593 4.14 11.42 -20.28
N ALA A 594 3.81 12.41 -21.12
CA ALA A 594 4.78 13.41 -21.54
C ALA A 594 5.48 14.01 -20.32
N THR A 595 6.79 13.82 -20.21
CA THR A 595 7.53 14.29 -19.04
C THR A 595 7.46 15.81 -18.96
N PHE A 596 7.28 16.35 -17.77
CA PHE A 596 7.21 17.79 -17.58
C PHE A 596 8.48 18.47 -18.11
N SER A 597 8.32 19.36 -19.09
CA SER A 597 9.44 19.93 -19.83
C SER A 597 10.42 20.76 -18.97
N ARG A 598 9.96 21.29 -17.82
CA ARG A 598 10.77 22.07 -16.87
C ARG A 598 11.13 21.29 -15.60
N GLN A 599 11.19 19.96 -15.69
CA GLN A 599 11.68 19.13 -14.59
C GLN A 599 13.14 19.42 -14.24
N ARG A 600 13.52 19.05 -13.00
CA ARG A 600 14.87 19.28 -12.49
C ARG A 600 15.90 18.44 -13.25
N LYS A 601 16.86 19.11 -13.89
CA LYS A 601 18.06 18.50 -14.50
C LYS A 601 19.31 18.95 -13.74
N SER A 602 20.38 18.16 -13.76
CA SER A 602 21.63 18.42 -13.01
C SER A 602 22.28 19.76 -13.34
N SER A 603 22.17 20.22 -14.60
CA SER A 603 22.75 21.48 -15.09
C SER A 603 21.83 22.70 -14.97
N ALA A 604 20.54 22.52 -14.68
CA ALA A 604 19.55 23.60 -14.73
C ALA A 604 19.45 24.34 -13.39
N ALA A 605 19.37 25.67 -13.44
CA ALA A 605 19.11 26.49 -12.26
C ALA A 605 17.62 26.45 -11.88
N SER A 606 17.32 26.53 -10.58
CA SER A 606 15.94 26.62 -10.11
C SER A 606 15.36 27.99 -10.46
N SER A 607 14.15 28.05 -11.03
CA SER A 607 13.52 29.33 -11.33
C SER A 607 13.36 30.21 -10.09
N SER A 608 13.52 31.52 -10.26
CA SER A 608 13.23 32.52 -9.23
C SER A 608 11.76 32.92 -9.16
N LEU A 609 10.99 32.52 -10.16
CA LEU A 609 9.59 32.88 -10.32
C LEU A 609 8.68 31.76 -9.83
N ALA A 610 7.49 32.16 -9.37
CA ALA A 610 6.38 31.28 -9.12
C ALA A 610 5.16 31.81 -9.85
N LEU A 611 4.43 30.95 -10.54
CA LEU A 611 3.22 31.31 -11.29
C LEU A 611 2.00 30.78 -10.55
N ASN A 612 0.88 31.48 -10.62
CA ASN A 612 -0.40 30.95 -10.18
C ASN A 612 -1.53 31.38 -11.11
N TRP A 613 -2.52 30.50 -11.24
CA TRP A 613 -3.69 30.67 -12.09
C TRP A 613 -4.90 30.03 -11.45
N THR A 614 -6.05 30.71 -11.59
CA THR A 614 -7.36 30.23 -11.16
C THR A 614 -8.29 30.29 -12.36
N ARG A 615 -9.06 29.23 -12.60
CA ARG A 615 -10.08 29.19 -13.64
C ARG A 615 -11.17 30.22 -13.35
N ASN A 616 -11.64 30.88 -14.41
CA ASN A 616 -12.85 31.69 -14.38
C ASN A 616 -13.98 30.91 -15.05
N GLU A 617 -15.11 30.71 -14.38
CA GLU A 617 -16.23 29.99 -14.98
C GLU A 617 -17.16 30.97 -15.73
N PRO A 618 -17.66 30.61 -16.94
CA PRO A 618 -18.48 31.51 -17.75
C PRO A 618 -19.79 31.96 -17.09
N HIS A 619 -20.33 31.13 -16.19
CA HIS A 619 -21.60 31.40 -15.52
C HIS A 619 -21.46 32.36 -14.33
N TRP A 620 -20.24 32.71 -13.91
CA TRP A 620 -20.06 33.67 -12.83
C TRP A 620 -20.46 35.06 -13.30
N THR A 621 -21.38 35.67 -12.57
CA THR A 621 -21.82 37.04 -12.87
C THR A 621 -20.66 38.02 -12.69
N ALA A 622 -20.42 38.85 -13.70
CA ALA A 622 -19.42 39.91 -13.61
C ALA A 622 -19.73 40.75 -12.36
N PRO A 623 -18.80 40.87 -11.39
CA PRO A 623 -19.00 41.71 -10.24
C PRO A 623 -19.08 43.15 -10.74
N LEU A 624 -20.29 43.72 -10.77
CA LEU A 624 -20.64 45.13 -11.03
C LEU A 624 -19.53 45.90 -11.76
N ALA A 625 -19.57 45.89 -13.08
CA ALA A 625 -18.76 46.78 -13.89
C ALA A 625 -19.63 47.37 -15.02
N ASP A 626 -20.09 48.60 -14.81
CA ASP A 626 -20.14 49.56 -15.90
C ASP A 626 -19.31 50.80 -15.52
N PRO A 627 -18.07 50.92 -16.02
CA PRO A 627 -17.27 52.12 -15.89
C PRO A 627 -17.22 52.94 -17.19
N HIS A 628 -18.09 52.72 -18.17
CA HIS A 628 -18.04 53.49 -19.42
C HIS A 628 -18.55 54.94 -19.30
N HIS A 629 -18.98 55.41 -18.12
CA HIS A 629 -19.56 56.75 -17.94
C HIS A 629 -19.11 57.54 -16.71
N GLN A 630 -17.89 57.35 -16.18
CA GLN A 630 -17.34 58.29 -15.18
C GLN A 630 -15.90 58.74 -15.46
N PRO A 631 -15.62 60.06 -15.42
CA PRO A 631 -14.28 60.60 -15.61
C PRO A 631 -13.31 60.09 -14.53
N ARG A 632 -12.04 59.89 -14.90
CA ARG A 632 -10.96 59.50 -13.98
C ARG A 632 -10.91 60.48 -12.79
N PRO A 633 -11.15 60.04 -11.54
CA PRO A 633 -10.85 60.87 -10.39
C PRO A 633 -9.34 60.95 -10.18
N GLU A 634 -8.83 62.15 -9.92
CA GLU A 634 -7.41 62.45 -9.69
C GLU A 634 -6.85 61.85 -8.38
N SER A 635 -7.68 61.20 -7.57
CA SER A 635 -7.27 60.36 -6.43
C SER A 635 -8.19 59.14 -6.26
N PRO A 636 -7.67 57.95 -5.91
CA PRO A 636 -8.50 56.78 -5.71
C PRO A 636 -9.34 56.92 -4.43
N SER A 637 -10.66 57.02 -4.58
CA SER A 637 -11.59 56.90 -3.44
C SER A 637 -11.58 55.46 -2.88
N PRO A 638 -11.90 55.23 -1.60
CA PRO A 638 -11.99 53.88 -1.01
C PRO A 638 -12.94 52.93 -1.79
N LEU A 639 -14.00 53.48 -2.37
CA LEU A 639 -14.93 52.76 -3.23
C LEU A 639 -14.24 52.28 -4.52
N SER A 640 -13.42 53.14 -5.15
CA SER A 640 -12.67 52.79 -6.37
C SER A 640 -11.63 51.68 -6.13
N GLU A 641 -11.01 51.64 -4.95
CA GLU A 641 -10.05 50.59 -4.57
C GLU A 641 -10.74 49.25 -4.33
N THR A 642 -11.91 49.28 -3.69
CA THR A 642 -12.75 48.10 -3.46
C THR A 642 -13.22 47.50 -4.78
N ILE A 643 -13.77 48.30 -5.69
CA ILE A 643 -14.20 47.85 -7.03
C ILE A 643 -13.03 47.22 -7.79
N ARG A 644 -11.85 47.87 -7.76
CA ARG A 644 -10.64 47.36 -8.40
C ARG A 644 -10.18 46.03 -7.80
N PHE A 645 -10.24 45.89 -6.47
CA PHE A 645 -9.91 44.64 -5.79
C PHE A 645 -10.86 43.52 -6.20
N VAL A 646 -12.17 43.76 -6.13
CA VAL A 646 -13.21 42.76 -6.44
C VAL A 646 -13.05 42.28 -7.88
N SER A 647 -12.97 43.21 -8.84
CA SER A 647 -12.74 42.88 -10.26
C SER A 647 -11.48 42.02 -10.45
N LYS A 648 -10.34 42.42 -9.87
CA LYS A 648 -9.08 41.66 -10.02
C LYS A 648 -9.09 40.31 -9.30
N PHE A 649 -9.73 40.22 -8.14
CA PHE A 649 -9.73 39.01 -7.32
C PHE A 649 -10.69 37.95 -7.87
N PHE A 650 -11.91 38.34 -8.23
CA PHE A 650 -12.97 37.41 -8.65
C PHE A 650 -13.01 37.19 -10.16
N SER A 651 -12.74 38.21 -10.98
CA SER A 651 -12.82 38.10 -12.45
C SER A 651 -11.47 37.95 -13.13
N GLY A 652 -10.37 38.25 -12.44
CA GLY A 652 -9.03 38.13 -12.99
C GLY A 652 -8.64 36.66 -13.26
N SER A 653 -8.59 36.30 -14.55
CA SER A 653 -8.22 34.98 -15.07
C SER A 653 -6.77 34.90 -15.57
N GLU A 654 -6.03 36.00 -15.48
CA GLU A 654 -4.64 36.10 -15.91
C GLU A 654 -3.69 35.31 -14.99
N ILE A 655 -2.61 34.78 -15.57
CA ILE A 655 -1.54 34.14 -14.80
C ILE A 655 -0.79 35.23 -14.02
N GLU A 656 -0.77 35.10 -12.70
CA GLU A 656 -0.02 36.01 -11.83
C GLU A 656 1.39 35.46 -11.60
N VAL A 657 2.39 36.32 -11.81
CA VAL A 657 3.81 36.00 -11.63
C VAL A 657 4.29 36.60 -10.31
N LEU A 658 4.87 35.76 -9.45
CA LEU A 658 5.46 36.14 -8.17
C LEU A 658 6.98 35.97 -8.21
N MET A 659 7.69 36.84 -7.49
CA MET A 659 9.06 36.58 -7.09
C MET A 659 9.03 35.60 -5.91
N ALA A 660 9.35 34.33 -6.15
CA ALA A 660 9.11 33.26 -5.18
C ALA A 660 9.90 33.42 -3.85
N ALA A 661 11.01 34.15 -3.89
CA ALA A 661 11.82 34.48 -2.71
C ALA A 661 11.21 35.59 -1.83
N THR A 662 10.33 36.44 -2.37
CA THR A 662 9.71 37.56 -1.62
C THR A 662 8.22 37.36 -1.40
N GLY A 663 7.57 36.45 -2.13
CA GLY A 663 6.13 36.22 -2.02
C GLY A 663 5.26 37.37 -2.54
N LEU A 664 5.86 38.32 -3.27
CA LEU A 664 5.20 39.47 -3.89
C LEU A 664 5.20 39.34 -5.42
N LYS A 665 4.35 40.12 -6.09
CA LYS A 665 4.28 40.16 -7.56
C LYS A 665 5.61 40.54 -8.21
N GLN A 666 5.86 40.00 -9.40
CA GLN A 666 7.00 40.39 -10.22
C GLN A 666 7.01 41.92 -10.44
N GLY A 667 8.18 42.53 -10.30
CA GLY A 667 8.35 43.99 -10.37
C GLY A 667 8.27 44.71 -9.02
N ALA A 668 7.95 44.01 -7.93
CA ALA A 668 8.01 44.57 -6.58
C ALA A 668 9.43 45.04 -6.22
N LYS A 669 9.54 46.20 -5.55
CA LYS A 669 10.78 46.63 -4.91
C LYS A 669 11.09 45.72 -3.70
N LYS A 670 12.30 45.84 -3.14
CA LYS A 670 12.65 45.16 -1.87
C LYS A 670 11.61 45.54 -0.80
N ALA A 671 11.14 44.56 -0.04
CA ALA A 671 10.12 44.76 1.00
C ALA A 671 10.52 45.87 2.00
N SER A 672 11.79 45.94 2.37
CA SER A 672 12.34 46.97 3.27
C SER A 672 12.31 48.40 2.71
N LYS A 673 11.98 48.58 1.42
CA LYS A 673 11.89 49.89 0.74
C LYS A 673 10.44 50.24 0.37
N MET A 674 9.46 49.50 0.88
CA MET A 674 8.05 49.71 0.60
C MET A 674 7.30 49.94 1.90
N ASP A 675 6.46 50.98 1.91
CA ASP A 675 5.44 51.15 2.94
C ASP A 675 4.29 50.14 2.73
N ARG A 676 3.36 50.09 3.68
CA ARG A 676 2.21 49.17 3.65
C ARG A 676 1.39 49.34 2.37
N ARG A 677 1.15 50.59 1.93
CA ARG A 677 0.37 50.90 0.72
C ARG A 677 1.08 50.45 -0.56
N ALA A 678 2.39 50.67 -0.69
CA ALA A 678 3.15 50.16 -1.82
C ALA A 678 3.19 48.63 -1.85
N MET A 679 3.35 47.99 -0.69
CA MET A 679 3.33 46.54 -0.58
C MET A 679 1.96 45.96 -0.96
N ASP A 680 0.86 46.61 -0.56
CA ASP A 680 -0.51 46.19 -0.91
C ASP A 680 -0.74 46.19 -2.43
N ARG A 681 -0.22 47.18 -3.15
CA ARG A 681 -0.32 47.25 -4.63
C ARG A 681 0.35 46.06 -5.33
N VAL A 682 1.43 45.53 -4.75
CA VAL A 682 2.20 44.40 -5.30
C VAL A 682 1.91 43.07 -4.57
N ALA A 683 0.98 43.06 -3.62
CA ALA A 683 0.54 41.85 -2.95
C ALA A 683 -0.15 40.92 -3.96
N SER A 684 0.15 39.63 -3.84
CA SER A 684 -0.51 38.57 -4.61
C SER A 684 -2.00 38.55 -4.28
N ARG A 685 -2.85 38.21 -5.27
CA ARG A 685 -4.26 37.86 -4.99
C ARG A 685 -4.36 36.70 -3.99
N LEU A 686 -3.33 35.88 -3.92
CA LEU A 686 -3.22 34.77 -2.99
C LEU A 686 -2.70 35.17 -1.61
N ALA A 687 -2.38 36.43 -1.32
CA ALA A 687 -1.93 36.86 0.02
C ALA A 687 -3.03 36.68 1.08
N LYS A 688 -2.66 36.52 2.36
CA LYS A 688 -3.66 36.29 3.44
C LYS A 688 -4.64 37.47 3.54
N ARG A 689 -4.13 38.71 3.44
CA ARG A 689 -4.96 39.93 3.49
C ARG A 689 -5.98 39.97 2.36
N ASN A 690 -5.58 39.58 1.14
CA ASN A 690 -6.49 39.57 -0.01
C ASN A 690 -7.53 38.44 0.06
N LEU A 691 -7.18 37.26 0.59
CA LEU A 691 -8.18 36.22 0.90
C LEU A 691 -9.15 36.68 2.00
N LEU A 692 -8.67 37.44 3.00
CA LEU A 692 -9.53 38.03 4.03
C LEU A 692 -10.47 39.09 3.44
N ARG A 693 -9.98 39.99 2.58
CA ARG A 693 -10.83 40.96 1.85
C ARG A 693 -11.92 40.25 1.06
N ALA A 694 -11.59 39.15 0.38
CA ALA A 694 -12.58 38.34 -0.31
C ALA A 694 -13.61 37.73 0.64
N PHE A 695 -13.19 37.19 1.80
CA PHE A 695 -14.11 36.69 2.82
C PHE A 695 -15.14 37.74 3.26
N HIS A 696 -14.70 38.94 3.62
CA HIS A 696 -15.62 40.01 4.01
C HIS A 696 -16.55 40.43 2.86
N HIS A 697 -16.05 40.45 1.62
CA HIS A 697 -16.86 40.80 0.46
C HIS A 697 -17.97 39.77 0.21
N VAL A 698 -17.66 38.47 0.29
CA VAL A 698 -18.68 37.41 0.14
C VAL A 698 -19.71 37.48 1.28
N LEU A 699 -19.26 37.70 2.52
CA LEU A 699 -20.15 37.83 3.68
C LEU A 699 -21.10 39.03 3.54
N ALA A 700 -20.61 40.15 2.99
CA ALA A 700 -21.43 41.33 2.73
C ALA A 700 -22.43 41.17 1.57
N ALA A 701 -22.25 40.16 0.71
CA ALA A 701 -23.15 39.89 -0.41
C ALA A 701 -24.39 39.05 0.00
N GLY A 702 -24.37 38.39 1.16
CA GLY A 702 -25.49 37.60 1.65
C GLY A 702 -26.62 38.47 2.19
N LEU A 703 -27.87 38.14 1.80
CA LEU A 703 -29.07 38.73 2.38
C LEU A 703 -29.11 38.44 3.89
N ASP A 704 -29.40 39.45 4.71
CA ASP A 704 -29.51 39.38 6.19
C ASP A 704 -28.23 39.04 7.00
N GLN A 705 -27.03 39.15 6.42
CA GLN A 705 -25.76 38.85 7.14
C GLN A 705 -25.08 40.05 7.81
N GLN A 706 -25.76 41.18 7.98
CA GLN A 706 -25.14 42.41 8.53
C GLN A 706 -24.56 42.23 9.94
N SER A 707 -25.22 41.46 10.80
CA SER A 707 -24.74 41.14 12.14
C SER A 707 -23.45 40.28 12.12
N LEU A 708 -23.40 39.29 11.22
CA LEU A 708 -22.22 38.45 11.02
C LEU A 708 -21.05 39.25 10.45
N LEU A 709 -21.33 40.17 9.51
CA LEU A 709 -20.33 41.06 8.94
C LEU A 709 -19.70 41.96 9.99
N THR A 710 -20.53 42.56 10.86
CA THR A 710 -20.07 43.41 11.97
C THR A 710 -19.17 42.61 12.91
N THR A 711 -19.62 41.44 13.33
CA THR A 711 -18.83 40.51 14.18
C THR A 711 -17.50 40.14 13.51
N ALA A 712 -17.51 39.86 12.20
CA ALA A 712 -16.29 39.50 11.48
C ALA A 712 -15.30 40.67 11.41
N GLN A 713 -15.77 41.91 11.27
CA GLN A 713 -14.94 43.12 11.16
C GLN A 713 -14.24 43.48 12.47
N GLU A 714 -14.81 43.12 13.62
CA GLU A 714 -14.23 43.34 14.95
C GLU A 714 -13.11 42.34 15.28
N LEU A 715 -13.05 41.21 14.58
CA LEU A 715 -12.08 40.16 14.83
C LEU A 715 -10.83 40.31 13.96
N ASP A 716 -9.65 40.13 14.58
CA ASP A 716 -8.42 39.92 13.82
C ASP A 716 -8.47 38.59 13.02
N TYR A 717 -7.60 38.48 12.02
CA TYR A 717 -7.56 37.31 11.13
C TYR A 717 -7.36 35.97 11.87
N LEU A 718 -6.70 35.94 13.02
CA LEU A 718 -6.51 34.71 13.79
C LEU A 718 -7.79 34.34 14.53
N ARG A 719 -8.39 35.29 15.25
CA ARG A 719 -9.63 35.09 16.01
C ARG A 719 -10.77 34.73 15.10
N LEU A 720 -10.93 35.44 13.97
CA LEU A 720 -11.95 35.11 12.97
C LEU A 720 -11.84 33.66 12.49
N LYS A 721 -10.62 33.16 12.28
CA LYS A 721 -10.40 31.78 11.87
C LYS A 721 -10.77 30.73 12.92
N GLN A 722 -10.80 31.10 14.19
CA GLN A 722 -11.20 30.23 15.29
C GLN A 722 -12.73 30.27 15.50
N SER A 723 -13.36 31.38 15.15
CA SER A 723 -14.80 31.60 15.31
C SER A 723 -15.67 31.07 14.17
N VAL A 724 -15.11 30.74 13.00
CA VAL A 724 -15.87 30.22 11.85
C VAL A 724 -16.17 28.71 12.01
N PRO A 725 -17.40 28.24 11.71
CA PRO A 725 -18.55 28.98 11.18
C PRO A 725 -19.19 29.93 12.20
N LEU A 726 -19.44 31.17 11.77
CA LEU A 726 -20.14 32.18 12.56
C LEU A 726 -21.63 31.80 12.61
N GLY A 727 -22.19 31.67 13.81
CA GLY A 727 -23.61 31.45 14.04
C GLY A 727 -24.31 32.74 14.53
N PRO A 728 -25.66 32.82 14.45
CA PRO A 728 -26.41 33.83 15.19
C PRO A 728 -26.17 33.64 16.69
N SER A 729 -26.11 34.71 17.47
CA SER A 729 -25.72 34.67 18.89
C SER A 729 -26.64 33.85 19.81
N SER A 730 -27.73 33.26 19.28
CA SER A 730 -28.83 32.65 20.04
C SER A 730 -29.12 31.17 19.75
N SER A 731 -28.36 30.45 18.92
CA SER A 731 -28.57 29.00 18.73
C SER A 731 -27.51 28.15 19.42
N PRO A 732 -27.88 27.24 20.34
CA PRO A 732 -26.95 26.27 20.89
C PRO A 732 -26.49 25.29 19.77
N PRO A 733 -25.25 24.80 19.81
CA PRO A 733 -24.76 23.86 18.79
C PRO A 733 -25.50 22.52 18.94
N THR A 734 -26.46 22.26 18.05
CA THR A 734 -27.24 21.00 18.01
C THR A 734 -26.54 19.87 17.24
N LEU A 735 -25.31 20.10 16.76
CA LEU A 735 -24.46 19.03 16.20
C LEU A 735 -23.65 18.40 17.33
N SER A 736 -23.68 17.06 17.44
CA SER A 736 -22.90 16.29 18.40
C SER A 736 -21.46 16.85 18.52
N ALA A 737 -21.01 17.16 19.73
CA ALA A 737 -19.73 17.83 19.99
C ALA A 737 -18.49 17.18 19.32
N ALA A 738 -18.58 15.91 18.93
CA ALA A 738 -17.55 15.14 18.23
C ALA A 738 -17.26 15.61 16.77
N SER A 739 -18.20 16.26 16.07
CA SER A 739 -18.08 16.51 14.62
C SER A 739 -17.84 17.98 14.22
N THR A 740 -17.68 18.90 15.18
CA THR A 740 -17.42 20.30 14.83
C THR A 740 -16.06 20.47 14.15
N PRO A 741 -15.91 21.35 13.13
CA PRO A 741 -14.63 21.54 12.43
C PRO A 741 -13.46 21.95 13.35
N ASN A 742 -13.76 22.63 14.45
CA ASN A 742 -12.78 22.98 15.48
C ASN A 742 -12.32 21.76 16.28
N ASN A 743 -13.19 20.77 16.54
CA ASN A 743 -12.80 19.52 17.19
C ASN A 743 -11.85 18.70 16.30
N ARG A 744 -12.19 18.47 15.02
CA ARG A 744 -11.29 17.79 14.06
C ARG A 744 -9.93 18.47 13.94
N ARG A 745 -9.93 19.81 13.93
CA ARG A 745 -8.70 20.60 13.93
C ARG A 745 -7.85 20.35 15.18
N ASN A 746 -8.46 20.33 16.37
CA ASN A 746 -7.76 20.10 17.62
C ASN A 746 -7.19 18.67 17.70
N GLN A 747 -7.97 17.66 17.30
CA GLN A 747 -7.51 16.26 17.19
C GLN A 747 -6.27 16.16 16.28
N PHE A 748 -6.32 16.76 15.09
CA PHE A 748 -5.19 16.75 14.17
C PHE A 748 -3.92 17.35 14.79
N PHE A 749 -4.02 18.53 15.42
CA PHE A 749 -2.83 19.17 16.02
C PHE A 749 -2.37 18.50 17.33
N ALA A 750 -3.24 17.78 18.04
CA ALA A 750 -2.84 16.93 19.15
C ALA A 750 -2.00 15.74 18.66
N ALA A 751 -2.44 15.08 17.58
CA ALA A 751 -1.71 13.98 16.94
C ALA A 751 -0.40 14.45 16.28
N PHE A 752 -0.40 15.65 15.68
CA PHE A 752 0.77 16.31 15.10
C PHE A 752 1.32 17.37 16.06
N HIS A 753 1.61 16.99 17.31
CA HIS A 753 2.19 17.87 18.33
C HIS A 753 3.58 18.41 17.94
N ASP A 754 4.25 17.76 16.98
CA ASP A 754 5.50 18.17 16.34
C ASP A 754 5.32 19.24 15.25
N TRP A 755 4.08 19.69 14.99
CA TRP A 755 3.77 20.72 14.01
C TRP A 755 4.26 22.11 14.44
N ILE A 756 5.19 22.69 13.67
CA ILE A 756 5.63 24.07 13.88
C ILE A 756 4.67 25.05 13.19
N GLY A 757 3.94 25.80 14.00
CA GLY A 757 3.13 26.92 13.54
C GLY A 757 3.97 28.18 13.29
N ALA A 758 3.59 28.99 12.30
CA ALA A 758 4.03 30.39 12.28
C ALA A 758 3.48 31.11 13.53
N PRO A 759 4.29 31.97 14.20
CA PRO A 759 3.88 32.76 15.36
C PRO A 759 2.54 33.45 15.15
N ALA A 760 1.76 33.58 16.23
CA ALA A 760 0.43 34.18 16.20
C ALA A 760 0.45 35.61 15.64
N THR A 761 1.51 36.36 15.92
CA THR A 761 1.74 37.74 15.44
C THR A 761 1.61 37.89 13.92
N PHE A 762 1.98 36.88 13.12
CA PHE A 762 1.82 36.89 11.66
C PHE A 762 0.40 36.55 11.17
N LYS A 763 -0.56 36.52 12.09
CA LYS A 763 -1.99 36.26 11.85
C LYS A 763 -2.87 37.24 12.63
N GLN A 764 -2.34 38.10 13.49
CA GLN A 764 -3.08 39.08 14.28
C GLN A 764 -3.10 40.43 13.54
N PHE A 765 -3.79 40.46 12.40
CA PHE A 765 -4.01 41.69 11.63
C PHE A 765 -5.49 41.81 11.28
N THR A 766 -5.98 43.04 11.21
CA THR A 766 -7.35 43.39 10.78
C THR A 766 -7.30 44.01 9.37
N LEU A 767 -8.46 44.17 8.74
CA LEU A 767 -8.56 44.98 7.52
C LEU A 767 -8.57 46.49 7.81
N GLY A 768 -8.86 46.90 9.06
CA GLY A 768 -8.92 48.30 9.49
C GLY A 768 -7.56 48.99 9.53
N ASP A 769 -7.34 49.86 8.55
CA ASP A 769 -6.55 51.11 8.53
C ASP A 769 -6.37 51.57 7.06
#